data_AF-A0A7C7A6V5-F1
#
_entry.id   AF-A0A7C7A6V5-F1
#
_cell.length_a   1.000
_cell.length_b   1.000
_cell.length_c   1.000
_cell.angle_alpha   90.00
_cell.angle_beta   90.00
_cell.angle_gamma   90.00
#
_symmetry.space_group_name_H-M   'P 1'
#
loop_
_entity.id
_entity.type
_entity.pdbx_description
1 polymer ?
#
loop_
_entity_poly.entity_id
_entity_poly.type
_entity_poly.pdbx_seq_one_letter_code
_entity_poly.pdbx_strand_id
1 'polypeptide(L)'
;MGKATSHSKKITTSSRIKLNKEDKSIEYIILVLLSVFIIIIPFYRGLFFRENYIPAITFVSMLYLAYLVYKLLHKNYNIIDTYLDLAVLAIPICYYISFLFGVNAKDGFDAVLVYSSYFMIYRIASSLCRVDDKIKNILIHTIIASTFVTAFASLLVLAKVIDLKGVISGNRLFGLYQYPNTTASVLAIGIILVINELINTKNIKLKLIYQVILTTLLSTFIFTLSRGAFLAIAGVLFLNFLLIDGQGKLSLVLNLLMSFLSNSIFIYKYYTQGQAEYGSIMANYIMSIAAVLALTYIYHILNAKYLKNISIKTINISLTATVLIFAAVLAFLLSIKEPIQYKVEHLAGEEKSWKSSWFYIENVEKSKDYILEFDVMSSLENPYSYGVIIRSYKKNNEFDEIYREFNSVGSDFVHKEIQFTTLEDTERLSFILYNYETDSYTVYTNVVLKDGMGNIIKKQERFKYIPDAIVKRFENIKLDDNSASSRVRFIKDGIEIFKDNILIGAGGGGWKNLYRQYQSIPYNTTEVHNFYVQYAIEVGILGLIPLAAILILLLNDFVKCIKNKSDYLPIYLAAFLMLMHSTIDFNLSLVAVAYLLWVLIGILNTNDVDKQLHFIQKRWIHISFIVLSVLILVFSSSIAYAINIGNKAAELMNSDVDQSMKLYEKAMKLDRYNSDYRADYAQIMSYKFRETNDDKYYNKMLEQISRIEKYEPYNYKYTSVLISLLASNGMFEEAINMAETKLKNEPFVVQSYIIKADLNYEIAKYYFENRQHGKAIPYLENMIEARKQFDEANAKLEIPMKLPKDYNMKTELAQNWIEQAKKIEKRKSK
;
A
#
# COMPACT_ATOMS: atom_id res chain seq x y z
N MET A 1 32.95 77.67 -11.37
CA MET A 1 33.63 76.63 -10.57
C MET A 1 32.59 75.90 -9.73
N GLY A 2 32.55 74.56 -9.78
CA GLY A 2 31.64 73.73 -8.98
C GLY A 2 31.05 72.55 -9.77
N LYS A 3 31.78 71.43 -9.80
CA LYS A 3 31.48 70.17 -10.50
C LYS A 3 30.32 69.40 -9.87
N ALA A 4 29.55 68.69 -10.70
CA ALA A 4 28.95 67.41 -10.31
C ALA A 4 29.02 66.43 -11.50
N THR A 5 29.84 65.41 -11.33
CA THR A 5 30.17 64.34 -12.30
C THR A 5 29.16 63.20 -12.22
N SER A 6 28.60 62.78 -13.37
CA SER A 6 27.87 61.51 -13.49
C SER A 6 28.85 60.36 -13.78
N HIS A 7 28.86 59.35 -12.93
CA HIS A 7 29.59 58.09 -13.15
C HIS A 7 28.62 57.01 -13.63
N SER A 8 28.56 56.76 -14.94
CA SER A 8 27.94 55.56 -15.48
C SER A 8 28.95 54.40 -15.45
N LYS A 9 28.79 53.45 -14.51
CA LYS A 9 29.55 52.20 -14.49
C LYS A 9 29.16 51.34 -15.71
N LYS A 10 30.01 51.32 -16.74
CA LYS A 10 29.99 50.30 -17.80
C LYS A 10 30.28 48.93 -17.19
N ILE A 11 29.26 48.08 -17.09
CA ILE A 11 29.43 46.65 -16.78
C ILE A 11 30.08 46.00 -18.00
N THR A 12 31.29 45.46 -17.85
CA THR A 12 32.09 44.87 -18.93
C THR A 12 31.55 43.51 -19.35
N THR A 13 31.76 43.12 -20.61
CA THR A 13 31.29 41.85 -21.21
C THR A 13 31.74 40.62 -20.41
N SER A 14 32.90 40.69 -19.72
CA SER A 14 33.38 39.60 -18.86
C SER A 14 32.53 39.41 -17.60
N SER A 15 32.01 40.48 -16.98
CA SER A 15 31.09 40.37 -15.83
C SER A 15 29.71 39.83 -16.21
N ARG A 16 29.20 40.12 -17.42
CA ARG A 16 27.98 39.49 -17.95
C ARG A 16 28.17 37.99 -18.22
N ILE A 17 29.32 37.61 -18.76
CA ILE A 17 29.67 36.20 -19.00
C ILE A 17 29.87 35.45 -17.67
N LYS A 18 30.45 36.11 -16.65
CA LYS A 18 30.63 35.52 -15.31
C LYS A 18 29.30 35.32 -14.58
N LEU A 19 28.41 36.32 -14.60
CA LEU A 19 27.04 36.22 -14.06
C LEU A 19 26.23 35.11 -14.75
N ASN A 20 26.22 35.04 -16.09
CA ASN A 20 25.54 33.96 -16.83
C ASN A 20 26.11 32.54 -16.54
N LYS A 21 27.37 32.44 -16.10
CA LYS A 21 28.03 31.17 -15.78
C LYS A 21 27.79 30.77 -14.31
N GLU A 22 27.74 31.74 -13.41
CA GLU A 22 27.34 31.57 -12.01
C GLU A 22 25.84 31.19 -11.89
N ASP A 23 24.97 31.78 -12.71
CA ASP A 23 23.53 31.46 -12.76
C ASP A 23 23.25 29.99 -13.07
N LYS A 24 23.91 29.44 -14.10
CA LYS A 24 23.78 28.01 -14.43
C LYS A 24 24.27 27.11 -13.30
N SER A 25 25.28 27.53 -12.53
CA SER A 25 25.86 26.67 -11.49
C SER A 25 24.90 26.39 -10.34
N ILE A 26 24.08 27.37 -9.93
CA ILE A 26 23.10 27.20 -8.85
C ILE A 26 21.95 26.29 -9.28
N GLU A 27 21.46 26.44 -10.51
CA GLU A 27 20.41 25.57 -11.06
C GLU A 27 20.86 24.10 -11.13
N TYR A 28 22.13 23.85 -11.51
CA TYR A 28 22.71 22.50 -11.44
C TYR A 28 22.86 21.98 -10.01
N ILE A 29 23.18 22.82 -9.03
CA ILE A 29 23.23 22.41 -7.61
C ILE A 29 21.83 21.97 -7.15
N ILE A 30 20.80 22.78 -7.45
CA ILE A 30 19.40 22.45 -7.10
C ILE A 30 18.98 21.14 -7.79
N LEU A 31 19.35 20.98 -9.07
CA LEU A 31 19.09 19.75 -9.82
C LEU A 31 19.75 18.53 -9.17
N VAL A 32 21.02 18.62 -8.78
CA VAL A 32 21.74 17.51 -8.11
C VAL A 32 21.08 17.17 -6.78
N LEU A 33 20.72 18.17 -5.96
CA LEU A 33 20.03 17.95 -4.70
C LEU A 33 18.66 17.29 -4.90
N LEU A 34 17.89 17.74 -5.89
CA LEU A 34 16.62 17.14 -6.27
C LEU A 34 16.80 15.69 -6.75
N SER A 35 17.84 15.43 -7.55
CA SER A 35 18.12 14.09 -8.07
C SER A 35 18.51 13.11 -6.97
N VAL A 36 19.39 13.52 -6.05
CA VAL A 36 19.78 12.72 -4.89
C VAL A 36 18.55 12.44 -4.02
N PHE A 37 17.69 13.43 -3.80
CA PHE A 37 16.45 13.26 -3.06
C PHE A 37 15.54 12.19 -3.69
N ILE A 38 15.26 12.28 -4.99
CA ILE A 38 14.41 11.32 -5.72
C ILE A 38 14.95 9.88 -5.65
N ILE A 39 16.27 9.68 -5.59
CA ILE A 39 16.90 8.35 -5.47
C ILE A 39 16.82 7.80 -4.04
N ILE A 40 16.87 8.67 -3.02
CA ILE A 40 16.95 8.27 -1.61
C ILE A 40 15.58 8.02 -0.98
N ILE A 41 14.55 8.81 -1.30
CA ILE A 41 13.23 8.71 -0.65
C ILE A 41 12.57 7.32 -0.67
N PRO A 42 12.78 6.41 -1.65
CA PRO A 42 12.22 5.06 -1.59
C PRO A 42 12.69 4.25 -0.38
N PHE A 43 13.93 4.48 0.10
CA PHE A 43 14.52 3.76 1.25
C PHE A 43 13.81 4.08 2.58
N TYR A 44 13.00 5.14 2.63
CA TYR A 44 12.27 5.56 3.83
C TYR A 44 10.81 5.08 3.79
N ARG A 45 10.61 3.81 3.39
CA ARG A 45 9.29 3.15 3.37
C ARG A 45 8.28 3.94 2.51
N GLY A 46 8.77 4.44 1.37
CA GLY A 46 8.00 5.31 0.48
C GLY A 46 7.48 6.61 1.10
N LEU A 47 8.07 7.06 2.20
CA LEU A 47 7.61 8.20 3.00
C LEU A 47 6.14 8.05 3.46
N PHE A 48 5.70 6.83 3.78
CA PHE A 48 4.36 6.57 4.29
C PHE A 48 4.16 7.08 5.72
N PHE A 49 5.19 6.95 6.56
CA PHE A 49 5.12 7.32 7.97
C PHE A 49 5.52 8.77 8.22
N ARG A 50 4.89 9.39 9.23
CA ARG A 50 5.09 10.79 9.61
C ARG A 50 6.53 11.12 9.97
N GLU A 51 7.23 10.21 10.64
CA GLU A 51 8.65 10.38 10.94
C GLU A 51 9.53 10.48 9.68
N ASN A 52 9.05 10.02 8.52
CA ASN A 52 9.80 10.05 7.27
C ASN A 52 9.36 11.22 6.38
N TYR A 53 8.05 11.47 6.21
CA TYR A 53 7.58 12.51 5.29
C TYR A 53 7.79 13.94 5.82
N ILE A 54 7.74 14.17 7.15
CA ILE A 54 7.95 15.53 7.69
C ILE A 54 9.38 16.04 7.42
N PRO A 55 10.45 15.25 7.64
CA PRO A 55 11.80 15.63 7.21
C PRO A 55 11.92 15.85 5.70
N ALA A 56 11.21 15.05 4.89
CA ALA A 56 11.21 15.22 3.43
C ALA A 56 10.58 16.56 3.01
N ILE A 57 9.46 16.96 3.63
CA ILE A 57 8.83 18.28 3.42
C ILE A 57 9.79 19.40 3.84
N THR A 58 10.50 19.23 4.95
CA THR A 58 11.52 20.19 5.42
C THR A 58 12.60 20.39 4.36
N PHE A 59 13.11 19.30 3.78
CA PHE A 59 14.11 19.37 2.71
C PHE A 59 13.56 20.05 1.45
N VAL A 60 12.36 19.67 0.99
CA VAL A 60 11.75 20.24 -0.23
C VAL A 60 11.47 21.73 -0.06
N SER A 61 10.96 22.16 1.11
CA SER A 61 10.70 23.57 1.40
C SER A 61 11.98 24.39 1.50
N MET A 62 13.05 23.85 2.09
CA MET A 62 14.38 24.48 2.08
C MET A 62 14.92 24.65 0.66
N LEU A 63 14.81 23.61 -0.17
CA LEU A 63 15.27 23.64 -1.56
C LEU A 63 14.47 24.66 -2.39
N TYR A 64 13.15 24.72 -2.21
CA TYR A 64 12.29 25.68 -2.88
C TYR A 64 12.54 27.12 -2.41
N LEU A 65 12.77 27.32 -1.11
CA LEU A 65 13.13 28.63 -0.57
C LEU A 65 14.46 29.12 -1.15
N ALA A 66 15.48 28.27 -1.21
CA ALA A 66 16.76 28.60 -1.83
C ALA A 66 16.58 28.98 -3.31
N TYR A 67 15.75 28.23 -4.04
CA TYR A 67 15.37 28.51 -5.42
C TYR A 67 14.65 29.87 -5.57
N LEU A 68 13.68 30.18 -4.70
CA LEU A 68 12.98 31.47 -4.73
C LEU A 68 13.90 32.64 -4.39
N VAL A 69 14.80 32.49 -3.42
CA VAL A 69 15.79 33.52 -3.09
C VAL A 69 16.73 33.75 -4.26
N TYR A 70 17.22 32.68 -4.90
CA TYR A 70 18.01 32.78 -6.14
C TYR A 70 17.26 33.58 -7.21
N LYS A 71 16.00 33.26 -7.48
CA LYS A 71 15.16 34.02 -8.44
C LYS A 71 14.98 35.49 -8.08
N LEU A 72 14.79 35.78 -6.78
CA LEU A 72 14.65 37.15 -6.28
C LEU A 72 15.93 37.97 -6.52
N LEU A 73 17.11 37.39 -6.27
CA LEU A 73 18.40 38.04 -6.48
C LEU A 73 18.65 38.38 -7.96
N HIS A 74 18.15 37.54 -8.87
CA HIS A 74 18.24 37.74 -10.32
C HIS A 74 17.09 38.57 -10.90
N LYS A 75 16.24 39.17 -10.05
CA LYS A 75 15.07 39.97 -10.44
C LYS A 75 14.08 39.22 -11.36
N ASN A 76 14.02 37.89 -11.24
CA ASN A 76 13.05 37.06 -11.93
C ASN A 76 11.94 36.68 -10.95
N TYR A 77 10.79 37.37 -11.06
CA TYR A 77 9.67 37.20 -10.12
C TYR A 77 8.60 36.21 -10.61
N ASN A 78 8.87 35.50 -11.70
CA ASN A 78 7.89 34.61 -12.32
C ASN A 78 7.80 33.28 -11.55
N ILE A 79 6.65 33.04 -10.93
CA ILE A 79 6.32 31.82 -10.19
C ILE A 79 5.19 31.06 -10.90
N ILE A 80 4.14 31.73 -11.36
CA ILE A 80 2.99 31.10 -12.02
C ILE A 80 3.01 31.47 -13.50
N ASP A 81 3.40 30.54 -14.35
CA ASP A 81 3.59 30.79 -15.77
C ASP A 81 2.50 30.16 -16.64
N THR A 82 1.79 29.13 -16.17
CA THR A 82 0.77 28.40 -16.94
C THR A 82 -0.53 28.20 -16.17
N TYR A 83 -1.60 27.89 -16.89
CA TYR A 83 -2.86 27.43 -16.29
C TYR A 83 -2.69 26.18 -15.41
N LEU A 84 -1.73 25.32 -15.76
CA LEU A 84 -1.40 24.16 -14.94
C LEU A 84 -0.77 24.59 -13.61
N ASP A 85 0.12 25.60 -13.60
CA ASP A 85 0.67 26.14 -12.35
C ASP A 85 -0.43 26.66 -11.41
N LEU A 86 -1.46 27.33 -11.94
CA LEU A 86 -2.62 27.78 -11.16
C LEU A 86 -3.43 26.61 -10.59
N ALA A 87 -3.71 25.60 -11.42
CA ALA A 87 -4.48 24.43 -10.99
C ALA A 87 -3.74 23.61 -9.92
N VAL A 88 -2.41 23.46 -10.04
CA VAL A 88 -1.59 22.77 -9.03
C VAL A 88 -1.49 23.60 -7.74
N LEU A 89 -1.35 24.93 -7.82
CA LEU A 89 -1.36 25.81 -6.64
C LEU A 89 -2.70 25.78 -5.88
N ALA A 90 -3.82 25.60 -6.59
CA ALA A 90 -5.13 25.56 -5.97
C ALA A 90 -5.31 24.35 -5.02
N ILE A 91 -4.59 23.24 -5.23
CA ILE A 91 -4.68 22.05 -4.37
C ILE A 91 -4.29 22.34 -2.92
N PRO A 92 -3.08 22.82 -2.58
CA PRO A 92 -2.73 23.13 -1.19
C PRO A 92 -3.63 24.21 -0.57
N ILE A 93 -4.20 25.12 -1.37
CA ILE A 93 -5.19 26.09 -0.89
C ILE A 93 -6.48 25.37 -0.47
N CYS A 94 -6.96 24.40 -1.26
CA CYS A 94 -8.14 23.60 -0.91
C CYS A 94 -7.90 22.76 0.35
N TYR A 95 -6.71 22.16 0.49
CA TYR A 95 -6.34 21.47 1.73
C TYR A 95 -6.26 22.41 2.93
N TYR A 96 -5.77 23.63 2.76
CA TYR A 96 -5.77 24.63 3.83
C TYR A 96 -7.20 25.00 4.25
N ILE A 97 -8.10 25.25 3.30
CA ILE A 97 -9.52 25.53 3.60
C ILE A 97 -10.15 24.33 4.30
N SER A 98 -9.92 23.11 3.79
CA SER A 98 -10.45 21.88 4.38
C SER A 98 -9.93 21.63 5.80
N PHE A 99 -8.65 21.91 6.06
CA PHE A 99 -8.07 21.82 7.40
C PHE A 99 -8.80 22.69 8.44
N LEU A 100 -9.31 23.87 8.05
CA LEU A 100 -10.03 24.76 8.99
C LEU A 100 -11.35 24.16 9.51
N PHE A 101 -11.93 23.22 8.76
CA PHE A 101 -13.21 22.55 9.08
C PHE A 101 -13.07 21.03 9.25
N GLY A 102 -11.83 20.53 9.18
CA GLY A 102 -11.55 19.09 9.16
C GLY A 102 -11.79 18.42 10.50
N VAL A 103 -12.11 17.13 10.46
CA VAL A 103 -12.43 16.33 11.66
C VAL A 103 -11.21 15.90 12.46
N ASN A 104 -10.01 16.07 11.92
CA ASN A 104 -8.74 15.79 12.58
C ASN A 104 -7.73 16.89 12.26
N ALA A 105 -7.32 17.65 13.28
CA ALA A 105 -6.43 18.80 13.12
C ALA A 105 -4.98 18.38 12.79
N LYS A 106 -4.50 17.24 13.31
CA LYS A 106 -3.14 16.73 13.06
C LYS A 106 -3.01 16.27 11.61
N ASP A 107 -3.85 15.31 11.21
CA ASP A 107 -3.83 14.75 9.85
C ASP A 107 -4.18 15.84 8.81
N GLY A 108 -5.12 16.74 9.13
CA GLY A 108 -5.47 17.88 8.27
C GLY A 108 -4.33 18.86 8.06
N PHE A 109 -3.59 19.23 9.13
CA PHE A 109 -2.45 20.13 9.01
C PHE A 109 -1.27 19.47 8.29
N ASP A 110 -1.00 18.19 8.57
CA ASP A 110 0.02 17.42 7.85
C ASP A 110 -0.29 17.37 6.35
N ALA A 111 -1.56 17.20 5.96
CA ALA A 111 -1.97 17.26 4.56
C ALA A 111 -1.67 18.62 3.91
N VAL A 112 -1.90 19.74 4.61
CA VAL A 112 -1.51 21.08 4.11
C VAL A 112 -0.01 21.14 3.82
N LEU A 113 0.83 20.62 4.72
CA LEU A 113 2.29 20.58 4.55
C LEU A 113 2.70 19.69 3.36
N VAL A 114 2.12 18.49 3.27
CA VAL A 114 2.37 17.53 2.20
C VAL A 114 2.01 18.11 0.83
N TYR A 115 0.79 18.61 0.64
CA TYR A 115 0.33 19.15 -0.63
C TYR A 115 1.00 20.49 -1.00
N SER A 116 1.43 21.27 0.00
CA SER A 116 2.29 22.44 -0.26
C SER A 116 3.64 22.00 -0.82
N SER A 117 4.24 20.95 -0.26
CA SER A 117 5.52 20.42 -0.75
C SER A 117 5.41 19.82 -2.16
N TYR A 118 4.24 19.27 -2.53
CA TYR A 118 3.96 18.81 -3.88
C TYR A 118 4.00 19.96 -4.90
N PHE A 119 3.35 21.09 -4.60
CA PHE A 119 3.45 22.29 -5.44
C PHE A 119 4.91 22.77 -5.55
N MET A 120 5.65 22.77 -4.44
CA MET A 120 7.05 23.20 -4.41
C MET A 120 7.94 22.34 -5.33
N ILE A 121 7.89 21.01 -5.21
CA ILE A 121 8.73 20.13 -6.03
C ILE A 121 8.31 20.16 -7.51
N TYR A 122 7.00 20.21 -7.79
CA TYR A 122 6.45 20.41 -9.13
C TYR A 122 7.03 21.67 -9.76
N ARG A 123 7.04 22.77 -8.99
CA ARG A 123 7.47 24.06 -9.49
C ARG A 123 8.98 24.13 -9.72
N ILE A 124 9.79 23.53 -8.84
CA ILE A 124 11.24 23.38 -9.06
C ILE A 124 11.48 22.61 -10.35
N ALA A 125 10.89 21.43 -10.50
CA ALA A 125 11.07 20.59 -11.70
C ALA A 125 10.65 21.34 -12.97
N SER A 126 9.47 21.96 -12.97
CA SER A 126 8.99 22.71 -14.12
C SER A 126 9.88 23.89 -14.49
N SER A 127 10.35 24.68 -13.51
CA SER A 127 11.18 25.82 -13.84
C SER A 127 12.56 25.42 -14.34
N LEU A 128 13.18 24.39 -13.77
CA LEU A 128 14.51 23.95 -14.19
C LEU A 128 14.46 23.41 -15.63
N CYS A 129 13.42 22.65 -15.98
CA CYS A 129 13.24 22.13 -17.34
C CYS A 129 13.01 23.21 -18.40
N ARG A 130 12.50 24.39 -18.03
CA ARG A 130 12.31 25.51 -18.98
C ARG A 130 13.61 26.18 -19.41
N VAL A 131 14.68 26.03 -18.62
CA VAL A 131 15.97 26.69 -18.89
C VAL A 131 16.76 25.93 -19.95
N ASP A 132 16.79 24.60 -19.87
CA ASP A 132 17.59 23.74 -20.74
C ASP A 132 16.95 22.35 -20.89
N ASP A 133 16.72 21.92 -22.14
CA ASP A 133 16.25 20.56 -22.47
C ASP A 133 17.16 19.45 -21.92
N LYS A 134 18.45 19.75 -21.68
CA LYS A 134 19.35 18.81 -21.00
C LYS A 134 18.92 18.52 -19.57
N ILE A 135 18.38 19.51 -18.86
CA ILE A 135 17.92 19.33 -17.47
C ILE A 135 16.71 18.40 -17.43
N LYS A 136 15.77 18.55 -18.36
CA LYS A 136 14.67 17.60 -18.56
C LYS A 136 15.19 16.16 -18.69
N ASN A 137 16.16 15.94 -19.56
CA ASN A 137 16.74 14.61 -19.76
C ASN A 137 17.45 14.09 -18.49
N ILE A 138 18.15 14.94 -17.75
CA ILE A 138 18.77 14.56 -16.46
C ILE A 138 17.71 14.12 -15.45
N LEU A 139 16.58 14.82 -15.34
CA LEU A 139 15.49 14.42 -14.44
C LEU A 139 14.83 13.10 -14.88
N ILE A 140 14.63 12.87 -16.17
CA ILE A 140 14.13 11.58 -16.68
C ILE A 140 15.09 10.44 -16.31
N HIS A 141 16.40 10.62 -16.55
CA HIS A 141 17.41 9.63 -16.16
C HIS A 141 17.50 9.45 -14.65
N THR A 142 17.24 10.50 -13.86
CA THR A 142 17.15 10.41 -12.39
C THR A 142 15.99 9.52 -11.97
N ILE A 143 14.81 9.66 -12.59
CA ILE A 143 13.66 8.80 -12.31
C ILE A 143 13.98 7.35 -12.69
N ILE A 144 14.57 7.13 -13.87
CA ILE A 144 15.03 5.80 -14.30
C ILE A 144 16.01 5.22 -13.28
N ALA A 145 17.02 5.99 -12.85
CA ALA A 145 18.00 5.56 -11.86
C ALA A 145 17.34 5.22 -10.51
N SER A 146 16.39 6.03 -10.03
CA SER A 146 15.65 5.76 -8.79
C SER A 146 14.85 4.45 -8.88
N THR A 147 14.18 4.19 -10.01
CA THR A 147 13.46 2.91 -10.22
C THR A 147 14.41 1.72 -10.28
N PHE A 148 15.57 1.88 -10.93
CA PHE A 148 16.60 0.83 -11.00
C PHE A 148 17.20 0.54 -9.63
N VAL A 149 17.58 1.57 -8.87
CA VAL A 149 18.11 1.43 -7.51
C VAL A 149 17.09 0.75 -6.61
N THR A 150 15.80 1.12 -6.72
CA THR A 150 14.72 0.46 -5.98
C THR A 150 14.65 -1.04 -6.31
N ALA A 151 14.69 -1.39 -7.59
CA ALA A 151 14.64 -2.78 -8.02
C ALA A 151 15.86 -3.57 -7.56
N PHE A 152 17.05 -3.04 -7.83
CA PHE A 152 18.30 -3.69 -7.53
C PHE A 152 18.53 -3.86 -6.02
N ALA A 153 18.23 -2.84 -5.21
CA ALA A 153 18.28 -2.97 -3.75
C ALA A 153 17.33 -4.06 -3.24
N SER A 154 16.14 -4.19 -3.84
CA SER A 154 15.21 -5.27 -3.49
C SER A 154 15.77 -6.66 -3.82
N LEU A 155 16.50 -6.79 -4.94
CA LEU A 155 17.20 -8.02 -5.30
C LEU A 155 18.40 -8.32 -4.38
N LEU A 156 19.10 -7.29 -3.88
CA LEU A 156 20.16 -7.46 -2.88
C LEU A 156 19.62 -7.99 -1.56
N VAL A 157 18.45 -7.52 -1.12
CA VAL A 157 17.75 -8.07 0.06
C VAL A 157 17.34 -9.52 -0.18
N LEU A 158 16.78 -9.80 -1.36
CA LEU A 158 16.41 -11.16 -1.76
C LEU A 158 17.62 -12.10 -1.73
N ALA A 159 18.76 -11.66 -2.22
CA ALA A 159 20.02 -12.41 -2.19
C ALA A 159 20.68 -12.48 -0.80
N LYS A 160 20.06 -11.91 0.24
CA LYS A 160 20.60 -11.81 1.62
C LYS A 160 21.95 -11.07 1.69
N VAL A 161 22.21 -10.15 0.75
CA VAL A 161 23.42 -9.31 0.73
C VAL A 161 23.28 -8.12 1.67
N ILE A 162 22.07 -7.55 1.75
CA ILE A 162 21.71 -6.48 2.68
C ILE A 162 20.43 -6.86 3.43
N ASP A 163 20.27 -6.38 4.66
CA ASP A 163 19.07 -6.61 5.46
C ASP A 163 18.22 -5.33 5.55
N LEU A 164 17.11 -5.32 4.83
CA LEU A 164 16.10 -4.26 4.90
C LEU A 164 14.74 -4.89 5.20
N LYS A 165 14.18 -4.54 6.36
CA LYS A 165 12.88 -5.06 6.82
C LYS A 165 11.75 -4.69 5.86
N GLY A 166 10.79 -5.59 5.68
CA GLY A 166 9.56 -5.35 4.93
C GLY A 166 9.70 -5.33 3.41
N VAL A 167 10.89 -5.59 2.86
CA VAL A 167 11.10 -5.66 1.39
C VAL A 167 10.55 -6.96 0.80
N ILE A 168 10.50 -8.03 1.60
CA ILE A 168 9.92 -9.33 1.23
C ILE A 168 8.92 -9.70 2.32
N SER A 169 7.71 -10.11 1.94
CA SER A 169 6.70 -10.62 2.86
C SER A 169 6.04 -11.85 2.24
N GLY A 170 6.05 -12.96 2.98
CA GLY A 170 5.70 -14.26 2.42
C GLY A 170 6.51 -14.55 1.16
N ASN A 171 5.85 -14.99 0.08
CA ASN A 171 6.51 -15.31 -1.18
C ASN A 171 6.42 -14.18 -2.22
N ARG A 172 6.28 -12.94 -1.77
CA ARG A 172 6.01 -11.77 -2.61
C ARG A 172 7.00 -10.65 -2.31
N LEU A 173 7.50 -10.02 -3.36
CA LEU A 173 8.39 -8.86 -3.25
C LEU A 173 7.56 -7.60 -3.00
N PHE A 174 7.77 -6.97 -1.84
CA PHE A 174 7.12 -5.73 -1.43
C PHE A 174 7.95 -4.50 -1.84
N GLY A 175 9.26 -4.66 -2.02
CA GLY A 175 10.19 -3.61 -2.45
C GLY A 175 10.48 -2.56 -1.37
N LEU A 176 11.26 -1.53 -1.70
CA LEU A 176 11.62 -0.47 -0.74
C LEU A 176 10.41 0.34 -0.24
N TYR A 177 9.33 0.40 -1.02
CA TYR A 177 8.06 1.01 -0.61
C TYR A 177 7.30 0.18 0.42
N GLN A 178 7.75 -1.05 0.73
CA GLN A 178 7.10 -2.00 1.64
C GLN A 178 5.63 -2.31 1.30
N TYR A 179 5.25 -2.07 0.04
CA TYR A 179 3.91 -2.35 -0.46
C TYR A 179 4.00 -2.79 -1.93
N PRO A 180 3.59 -4.02 -2.26
CA PRO A 180 3.91 -4.63 -3.54
C PRO A 180 3.21 -3.95 -4.73
N ASN A 181 1.99 -3.43 -4.54
CA ASN A 181 1.25 -2.77 -5.62
C ASN A 181 1.87 -1.40 -5.97
N THR A 182 2.31 -0.66 -4.96
CA THR A 182 3.03 0.60 -5.17
C THR A 182 4.38 0.36 -5.82
N THR A 183 5.18 -0.58 -5.30
CA THR A 183 6.45 -0.96 -5.93
C THR A 183 6.25 -1.32 -7.40
N ALA A 184 5.26 -2.15 -7.73
CA ALA A 184 4.96 -2.52 -9.11
C ALA A 184 4.65 -1.31 -10.00
N SER A 185 3.81 -0.39 -9.53
CA SER A 185 3.46 0.83 -10.29
C SER A 185 4.65 1.76 -10.53
N VAL A 186 5.56 1.89 -9.57
CA VAL A 186 6.79 2.70 -9.72
C VAL A 186 7.78 2.02 -10.69
N LEU A 187 7.94 0.70 -10.59
CA LEU A 187 8.76 -0.05 -11.55
C LEU A 187 8.20 0.05 -12.97
N ALA A 188 6.88 0.04 -13.12
CA ALA A 188 6.22 0.21 -14.41
C ALA A 188 6.49 1.58 -15.04
N ILE A 189 6.55 2.68 -14.26
CA ILE A 189 7.04 3.98 -14.75
C ILE A 189 8.45 3.82 -15.35
N GLY A 190 9.36 3.21 -14.60
CA GLY A 190 10.73 2.98 -15.04
C GLY A 190 10.81 2.19 -16.34
N ILE A 191 10.00 1.13 -16.45
CA ILE A 191 9.92 0.29 -17.66
C ILE A 191 9.48 1.13 -18.88
N ILE A 192 8.43 1.95 -18.76
CA ILE A 192 7.97 2.81 -19.86
C ILE A 192 9.06 3.78 -20.31
N LEU A 193 9.72 4.46 -19.37
CA LEU A 193 10.77 5.43 -19.68
C LEU A 193 12.00 4.76 -20.31
N VAL A 194 12.46 3.62 -19.77
CA VAL A 194 13.63 2.88 -20.27
C VAL A 194 13.39 2.29 -21.67
N ILE A 195 12.18 1.78 -21.94
CA ILE A 195 11.84 1.29 -23.28
C ILE A 195 11.94 2.41 -24.30
N ASN A 196 11.47 3.61 -23.96
CA ASN A 196 11.62 4.75 -24.86
C ASN A 196 13.09 5.08 -25.14
N GLU A 197 13.95 5.08 -24.11
CA GLU A 197 15.38 5.29 -24.28
C GLU A 197 16.02 4.23 -25.19
N LEU A 198 15.61 2.97 -25.07
CA LEU A 198 16.07 1.86 -25.94
C LEU A 198 15.63 2.02 -27.40
N ILE A 199 14.43 2.55 -27.63
CA ILE A 199 13.91 2.84 -28.98
C ILE A 199 14.73 3.95 -29.65
N ASN A 200 15.01 5.03 -28.93
CA ASN A 200 15.59 6.25 -29.51
C ASN A 200 17.13 6.24 -29.56
N THR A 201 17.78 5.53 -28.65
CA THR A 201 19.24 5.49 -28.56
C THR A 201 19.88 4.77 -29.75
N LYS A 202 20.93 5.34 -30.32
CA LYS A 202 21.77 4.66 -31.35
C LYS A 202 23.08 4.11 -30.78
N ASN A 203 23.56 4.67 -29.66
CA ASN A 203 24.81 4.28 -29.00
C ASN A 203 24.66 2.92 -28.31
N ILE A 204 25.45 1.92 -28.72
CA ILE A 204 25.41 0.58 -28.15
C ILE A 204 25.71 0.55 -26.66
N LYS A 205 26.64 1.37 -26.15
CA LYS A 205 26.97 1.39 -24.72
C LYS A 205 25.75 1.79 -23.88
N LEU A 206 25.02 2.80 -24.33
CA LEU A 206 23.78 3.24 -23.69
C LEU A 206 22.66 2.19 -23.84
N LYS A 207 22.53 1.56 -25.01
CA LYS A 207 21.57 0.45 -25.19
C LYS A 207 21.82 -0.70 -24.21
N LEU A 208 23.07 -1.10 -24.02
CA LEU A 208 23.43 -2.15 -23.08
C LEU A 208 23.04 -1.77 -21.65
N ILE A 209 23.32 -0.53 -21.23
CA ILE A 209 22.93 -0.03 -19.90
C ILE A 209 21.41 -0.05 -19.72
N TYR A 210 20.66 0.53 -20.66
CA TYR A 210 19.20 0.55 -20.58
C TYR A 210 18.59 -0.85 -20.63
N GLN A 211 19.19 -1.79 -21.36
CA GLN A 211 18.71 -3.16 -21.36
C GLN A 211 18.92 -3.84 -20.01
N VAL A 212 20.07 -3.65 -19.36
CA VAL A 212 20.30 -4.16 -18.00
C VAL A 212 19.26 -3.60 -17.03
N ILE A 213 18.97 -2.31 -17.13
CA ILE A 213 17.93 -1.67 -16.32
C ILE A 213 16.57 -2.33 -16.61
N LEU A 214 16.16 -2.45 -17.88
CA LEU A 214 14.88 -3.05 -18.26
C LEU A 214 14.75 -4.49 -17.71
N THR A 215 15.80 -5.31 -17.84
CA THR A 215 15.83 -6.70 -17.34
C THR A 215 15.67 -6.76 -15.82
N THR A 216 16.29 -5.83 -15.10
CA THR A 216 16.19 -5.74 -13.63
C THR A 216 14.81 -5.29 -13.18
N LEU A 217 14.26 -4.26 -13.83
CA LEU A 217 12.93 -3.75 -13.54
C LEU A 217 11.86 -4.81 -13.83
N LEU A 218 11.97 -5.54 -14.96
CA LEU A 218 10.97 -6.52 -15.38
C LEU A 218 10.90 -7.74 -14.44
N SER A 219 12.05 -8.30 -14.04
CA SER A 219 12.08 -9.42 -13.09
C SER A 219 11.51 -9.02 -11.73
N THR A 220 11.95 -7.87 -11.20
CA THR A 220 11.46 -7.34 -9.92
C THR A 220 9.96 -7.02 -9.98
N PHE A 221 9.49 -6.42 -11.08
CA PHE A 221 8.07 -6.16 -11.32
C PHE A 221 7.26 -7.47 -11.28
N ILE A 222 7.74 -8.54 -11.91
CA ILE A 222 7.08 -9.85 -11.88
C ILE A 222 6.99 -10.41 -10.46
N PHE A 223 8.04 -10.26 -9.65
CA PHE A 223 8.05 -10.74 -8.25
C PHE A 223 7.08 -9.99 -7.34
N THR A 224 6.61 -8.80 -7.74
CA THR A 224 5.57 -8.07 -7.00
C THR A 224 4.19 -8.69 -7.12
N LEU A 225 3.93 -9.56 -8.11
CA LEU A 225 2.63 -10.23 -8.31
C LEU A 225 1.40 -9.28 -8.33
N SER A 226 1.59 -7.99 -8.66
CA SER A 226 0.51 -7.00 -8.61
C SER A 226 -0.36 -7.03 -9.86
N ARG A 227 -1.51 -7.72 -9.82
CA ARG A 227 -2.44 -7.85 -10.95
C ARG A 227 -2.90 -6.51 -11.53
N GLY A 228 -3.20 -5.53 -10.65
CA GLY A 228 -3.55 -4.17 -11.06
C GLY A 228 -2.44 -3.49 -11.86
N ALA A 229 -1.18 -3.67 -11.43
CA ALA A 229 -0.04 -3.13 -12.14
C ALA A 229 0.23 -3.85 -13.47
N PHE A 230 0.06 -5.18 -13.53
CA PHE A 230 0.12 -5.94 -14.78
C PHE A 230 -0.90 -5.44 -15.80
N LEU A 231 -2.13 -5.18 -15.37
CA LEU A 231 -3.18 -4.65 -16.25
C LEU A 231 -2.85 -3.22 -16.72
N ALA A 232 -2.42 -2.35 -15.79
CA ALA A 232 -2.07 -0.97 -16.10
C ALA A 232 -0.90 -0.89 -17.09
N ILE A 233 0.20 -1.63 -16.85
CA ILE A 233 1.36 -1.61 -17.74
C ILE A 233 1.04 -2.24 -19.10
N ALA A 234 0.22 -3.30 -19.16
CA ALA A 234 -0.20 -3.91 -20.41
C ALA A 234 -1.02 -2.92 -21.27
N GLY A 235 -1.97 -2.21 -20.65
CA GLY A 235 -2.75 -1.17 -21.34
C GLY A 235 -1.90 -0.02 -21.87
N VAL A 236 -0.94 0.47 -21.06
CA VAL A 236 -0.05 1.57 -21.45
C VAL A 236 0.98 1.14 -22.50
N LEU A 237 1.54 -0.06 -22.41
CA LEU A 237 2.43 -0.60 -23.43
C LEU A 237 1.71 -0.87 -24.74
N PHE A 238 0.45 -1.33 -24.69
CA PHE A 238 -0.37 -1.49 -25.88
C PHE A 238 -0.66 -0.13 -26.53
N LEU A 239 -1.02 0.88 -25.74
CA LEU A 239 -1.16 2.25 -26.24
C LEU A 239 0.15 2.76 -26.86
N ASN A 240 1.29 2.57 -26.20
CA ASN A 240 2.60 2.92 -26.75
C ASN A 240 2.87 2.23 -28.10
N PHE A 241 2.59 0.93 -28.18
CA PHE A 241 2.72 0.14 -29.41
C PHE A 241 1.86 0.68 -30.56
N LEU A 242 0.66 1.21 -30.28
CA LEU A 242 -0.19 1.82 -31.30
C LEU A 242 0.36 3.17 -31.79
N LEU A 243 1.06 3.91 -30.93
CA LEU A 243 1.50 5.29 -31.18
C LEU A 243 2.88 5.40 -31.83
N ILE A 244 3.77 4.42 -31.63
CA ILE A 244 5.13 4.41 -32.21
C ILE A 244 5.15 3.88 -33.65
N ASP A 245 6.21 4.25 -34.40
CA ASP A 245 6.41 3.82 -35.78
C ASP A 245 6.81 2.34 -35.88
N GLY A 246 6.84 1.78 -37.10
CA GLY A 246 7.09 0.34 -37.30
C GLY A 246 8.43 -0.14 -36.72
N GLN A 247 9.49 0.65 -36.83
CA GLN A 247 10.79 0.31 -36.26
C GLN A 247 10.78 0.40 -34.73
N GLY A 248 10.09 1.41 -34.17
CA GLY A 248 9.82 1.51 -32.74
C GLY A 248 9.06 0.30 -32.20
N LYS A 249 8.02 -0.18 -32.91
CA LYS A 249 7.27 -1.39 -32.53
C LYS A 249 8.16 -2.62 -32.46
N LEU A 250 9.01 -2.82 -33.47
CA LEU A 250 9.95 -3.93 -33.48
C LEU A 250 10.94 -3.83 -32.31
N SER A 251 11.50 -2.64 -32.07
CA SER A 251 12.40 -2.39 -30.95
C SER A 251 11.72 -2.64 -29.59
N LEU A 252 10.49 -2.15 -29.39
CA LEU A 252 9.71 -2.37 -28.17
C LEU A 252 9.53 -3.87 -27.88
N VAL A 253 9.05 -4.63 -28.88
CA VAL A 253 8.78 -6.06 -28.72
C VAL A 253 10.06 -6.84 -28.48
N LEU A 254 11.12 -6.59 -29.26
CA LEU A 254 12.38 -7.32 -29.12
C LEU A 254 13.07 -7.03 -27.80
N ASN A 255 13.11 -5.77 -27.33
CA ASN A 255 13.74 -5.46 -26.05
C ASN A 255 12.98 -6.08 -24.87
N LEU A 256 11.64 -6.09 -24.89
CA LEU A 256 10.83 -6.80 -23.90
C LEU A 256 11.06 -8.32 -23.95
N LEU A 257 11.09 -8.91 -25.15
CA LEU A 257 11.32 -10.34 -25.34
C LEU A 257 12.72 -10.74 -24.84
N MET A 258 13.76 -9.98 -25.18
CA MET A 258 15.13 -10.25 -24.72
C MET A 258 15.22 -10.19 -23.19
N SER A 259 14.61 -9.18 -22.56
CA SER A 259 14.56 -9.08 -21.09
C SER A 259 13.73 -10.19 -20.45
N PHE A 260 12.65 -10.65 -21.08
CA PHE A 260 11.86 -11.77 -20.56
C PHE A 260 12.60 -13.10 -20.68
N LEU A 261 13.14 -13.41 -21.87
CA LEU A 261 13.87 -14.65 -22.15
C LEU A 261 15.12 -14.78 -21.27
N SER A 262 15.90 -13.71 -21.15
CA SER A 262 17.08 -13.70 -20.26
C SER A 262 16.71 -13.87 -18.78
N ASN A 263 15.52 -13.42 -18.36
CA ASN A 263 15.04 -13.59 -16.98
C ASN A 263 14.34 -14.94 -16.71
N SER A 264 14.02 -15.74 -17.73
CA SER A 264 13.16 -16.93 -17.60
C SER A 264 13.62 -17.90 -16.49
N ILE A 265 14.91 -18.29 -16.50
CA ILE A 265 15.50 -19.18 -15.49
C ILE A 265 15.51 -18.53 -14.11
N PHE A 266 15.83 -17.23 -14.06
CA PHE A 266 15.86 -16.48 -12.81
C PHE A 266 14.47 -16.41 -12.16
N ILE A 267 13.45 -16.09 -12.94
CA ILE A 267 12.05 -16.05 -12.50
C ILE A 267 11.57 -17.43 -12.07
N TYR A 268 11.88 -18.46 -12.86
CA TYR A 268 11.54 -19.85 -12.53
C TYR A 268 12.09 -20.23 -11.14
N LYS A 269 13.40 -20.01 -10.92
CA LYS A 269 14.05 -20.33 -9.65
C LYS A 269 13.49 -19.54 -8.47
N TYR A 270 13.17 -18.25 -8.64
CA TYR A 270 12.54 -17.46 -7.57
C TYR A 270 11.22 -18.09 -7.08
N TYR A 271 10.40 -18.61 -8.00
CA TYR A 271 9.11 -19.18 -7.65
C TYR A 271 9.16 -20.63 -7.18
N THR A 272 10.15 -21.41 -7.61
CA THR A 272 10.30 -22.83 -7.26
C THR A 272 11.16 -23.08 -6.03
N GLN A 273 12.15 -22.23 -5.76
CA GLN A 273 13.03 -22.39 -4.59
C GLN A 273 12.41 -21.84 -3.30
N GLY A 274 12.70 -22.49 -2.18
CA GLY A 274 12.33 -21.99 -0.86
C GLY A 274 13.17 -20.77 -0.45
N GLN A 275 12.66 -19.94 0.46
CA GLN A 275 13.35 -18.71 0.93
C GLN A 275 14.75 -18.97 1.52
N ALA A 276 15.01 -20.19 2.01
CA ALA A 276 16.33 -20.58 2.50
C ALA A 276 17.40 -20.51 1.40
N GLU A 277 17.05 -20.88 0.16
CA GLU A 277 17.95 -21.01 -0.98
C GLU A 277 18.20 -19.70 -1.75
N TYR A 278 17.58 -18.59 -1.31
CA TYR A 278 17.68 -17.30 -1.98
C TYR A 278 19.11 -16.73 -2.01
N GLY A 279 20.06 -17.26 -1.23
CA GLY A 279 21.49 -16.90 -1.39
C GLY A 279 22.05 -17.20 -2.79
N SER A 280 21.47 -18.18 -3.51
CA SER A 280 21.87 -18.54 -4.88
C SER A 280 21.22 -17.68 -5.97
N ILE A 281 20.26 -16.80 -5.61
CA ILE A 281 19.51 -15.98 -6.56
C ILE A 281 20.41 -14.99 -7.30
N MET A 282 21.42 -14.43 -6.63
CA MET A 282 22.32 -13.45 -7.25
C MET A 282 23.07 -14.04 -8.47
N ALA A 283 23.48 -15.32 -8.40
CA ALA A 283 24.13 -15.98 -9.53
C ALA A 283 23.18 -16.08 -10.74
N ASN A 284 21.90 -16.40 -10.51
CA ASN A 284 20.90 -16.47 -11.58
C ASN A 284 20.60 -15.10 -12.18
N TYR A 285 20.58 -14.05 -11.35
CA TYR A 285 20.47 -12.68 -11.83
C TYR A 285 21.68 -12.27 -12.68
N ILE A 286 22.92 -12.56 -12.24
CA ILE A 286 24.14 -12.27 -13.01
C ILE A 286 24.13 -13.00 -14.36
N MET A 287 23.73 -14.28 -14.39
CA MET A 287 23.56 -15.04 -15.64
C MET A 287 22.51 -14.40 -16.55
N SER A 288 21.40 -13.92 -16.00
CA SER A 288 20.38 -13.17 -16.75
C SER A 288 20.95 -11.90 -17.39
N ILE A 289 21.75 -11.13 -16.64
CA ILE A 289 22.42 -9.94 -17.15
C ILE A 289 23.43 -10.29 -18.25
N ALA A 290 24.24 -11.33 -18.07
CA ALA A 290 25.19 -11.76 -19.11
C ALA A 290 24.45 -12.19 -20.40
N ALA A 291 23.36 -12.95 -20.27
CA ALA A 291 22.53 -13.37 -21.39
C ALA A 291 21.90 -12.16 -22.12
N VAL A 292 21.34 -11.19 -21.39
CA VAL A 292 20.70 -10.04 -22.04
C VAL A 292 21.71 -9.13 -22.75
N LEU A 293 22.92 -8.97 -22.20
CA LEU A 293 23.98 -8.21 -22.85
C LEU A 293 24.38 -8.85 -24.19
N ALA A 294 24.53 -10.19 -24.22
CA ALA A 294 24.83 -10.92 -25.45
C ALA A 294 23.70 -10.78 -26.49
N LEU A 295 22.45 -11.01 -26.07
CA LEU A 295 21.27 -10.86 -26.95
C LEU A 295 21.15 -9.45 -27.53
N THR A 296 21.39 -8.42 -26.71
CA THR A 296 21.32 -7.02 -27.14
C THR A 296 22.41 -6.66 -28.13
N TYR A 297 23.63 -7.18 -27.92
CA TYR A 297 24.73 -6.98 -28.84
C TYR A 297 24.47 -7.65 -30.20
N ILE A 298 23.95 -8.89 -30.17
CA ILE A 298 23.52 -9.61 -31.38
C ILE A 298 22.41 -8.83 -32.10
N TYR A 299 21.38 -8.39 -31.38
CA TYR A 299 20.30 -7.57 -31.93
C TYR A 299 20.83 -6.29 -32.57
N HIS A 300 21.80 -5.60 -31.94
CA HIS A 300 22.39 -4.39 -32.50
C HIS A 300 23.05 -4.65 -33.87
N ILE A 301 23.83 -5.73 -33.99
CA ILE A 301 24.49 -6.13 -35.25
C ILE A 301 23.44 -6.48 -36.31
N LEU A 302 22.46 -7.33 -35.96
CA LEU A 302 21.41 -7.75 -36.89
C LEU A 302 20.54 -6.59 -37.34
N ASN A 303 20.26 -5.64 -36.44
CA ASN A 303 19.48 -4.45 -36.77
C ASN A 303 20.21 -3.54 -37.74
N ALA A 304 21.51 -3.31 -37.53
CA ALA A 304 22.33 -2.50 -38.42
C ALA A 304 22.47 -3.11 -39.83
N LYS A 305 22.56 -4.45 -39.91
CA LYS A 305 22.83 -5.16 -41.16
C LYS A 305 21.57 -5.54 -41.96
N TYR A 306 20.47 -5.87 -41.28
CA TYR A 306 19.28 -6.45 -41.91
C TYR A 306 17.97 -5.74 -41.52
N LEU A 307 17.66 -5.64 -40.21
CA LEU A 307 16.30 -5.30 -39.76
C LEU A 307 15.88 -3.85 -40.05
N LYS A 308 16.83 -2.91 -40.10
CA LYS A 308 16.54 -1.50 -40.40
C LYS A 308 15.98 -1.28 -41.82
N ASN A 309 16.26 -2.21 -42.74
CA ASN A 309 15.83 -2.12 -44.15
C ASN A 309 14.45 -2.78 -44.41
N ILE A 310 13.84 -3.40 -43.38
CA ILE A 310 12.55 -4.06 -43.53
C ILE A 310 11.43 -3.02 -43.59
N SER A 311 10.48 -3.21 -44.52
CA SER A 311 9.34 -2.32 -44.66
C SER A 311 8.43 -2.35 -43.42
N ILE A 312 7.87 -1.20 -43.04
CA ILE A 312 6.95 -1.06 -41.89
C ILE A 312 5.75 -2.01 -42.03
N LYS A 313 5.24 -2.20 -43.26
CA LYS A 313 4.12 -3.12 -43.55
C LYS A 313 4.49 -4.56 -43.19
N THR A 314 5.68 -5.00 -43.60
CA THR A 314 6.20 -6.34 -43.27
C THR A 314 6.38 -6.53 -41.77
N ILE A 315 6.92 -5.52 -41.07
CA ILE A 315 7.09 -5.57 -39.60
C ILE A 315 5.74 -5.75 -38.90
N ASN A 316 4.74 -4.93 -39.25
CA ASN A 316 3.42 -5.01 -38.62
C ASN A 316 2.73 -6.37 -38.87
N ILE A 317 2.81 -6.90 -40.09
CA ILE A 317 2.27 -8.23 -40.43
C ILE A 317 2.99 -9.32 -39.61
N SER A 318 4.32 -9.29 -39.58
CA SER A 318 5.12 -10.26 -38.84
C SER A 318 4.81 -10.23 -37.35
N LEU A 319 4.77 -9.03 -36.73
CA LEU A 319 4.47 -8.89 -35.31
C LEU A 319 3.07 -9.40 -34.97
N THR A 320 2.07 -9.10 -35.82
CA THR A 320 0.70 -9.58 -35.64
C THR A 320 0.65 -11.11 -35.72
N ALA A 321 1.32 -11.71 -36.72
CA ALA A 321 1.41 -13.16 -36.85
C ALA A 321 2.12 -13.79 -35.64
N THR A 322 3.22 -13.20 -35.16
CA THR A 322 3.93 -13.68 -33.96
C THR A 322 3.06 -13.63 -32.72
N VAL A 323 2.30 -12.56 -32.52
CA VAL A 323 1.37 -12.45 -31.38
C VAL A 323 0.26 -13.50 -31.46
N LEU A 324 -0.31 -13.74 -32.65
CA LEU A 324 -1.34 -14.78 -32.84
C LEU A 324 -0.77 -16.18 -32.60
N ILE A 325 0.42 -16.48 -33.11
CA ILE A 325 1.09 -17.76 -32.87
C ILE A 325 1.39 -17.92 -31.38
N PHE A 326 1.93 -16.90 -30.73
CA PHE A 326 2.21 -16.93 -29.30
C PHE A 326 0.93 -17.14 -28.47
N ALA A 327 -0.16 -16.45 -28.82
CA ALA A 327 -1.45 -16.62 -28.17
C ALA A 327 -2.00 -18.05 -28.37
N ALA A 328 -1.87 -18.60 -29.57
CA ALA A 328 -2.28 -19.98 -29.87
C ALA A 328 -1.43 -21.01 -29.11
N VAL A 329 -0.10 -20.82 -29.06
CA VAL A 329 0.81 -21.66 -28.28
C VAL A 329 0.50 -21.56 -26.80
N LEU A 330 0.29 -20.36 -26.26
CA LEU A 330 -0.05 -20.18 -24.86
C LEU A 330 -1.40 -20.81 -24.52
N ALA A 331 -2.42 -20.64 -25.37
CA ALA A 331 -3.72 -21.29 -25.22
C ALA A 331 -3.60 -22.82 -25.26
N PHE A 332 -2.75 -23.36 -26.13
CA PHE A 332 -2.43 -24.79 -26.20
C PHE A 332 -1.69 -25.29 -24.95
N LEU A 333 -0.67 -24.58 -24.49
CA LEU A 333 0.07 -24.93 -23.27
C LEU A 333 -0.84 -24.87 -22.04
N LEU A 334 -1.79 -23.94 -22.00
CA LEU A 334 -2.80 -23.82 -20.95
C LEU A 334 -3.96 -24.83 -21.11
N SER A 335 -4.17 -25.43 -22.28
CA SER A 335 -5.22 -26.44 -22.46
C SER A 335 -4.76 -27.85 -22.09
N ILE A 336 -3.46 -28.13 -22.19
CA ILE A 336 -2.92 -29.46 -21.85
C ILE A 336 -2.77 -29.58 -20.33
N LYS A 337 -3.65 -30.40 -19.76
CA LYS A 337 -3.60 -30.81 -18.37
C LYS A 337 -3.23 -32.29 -18.29
N GLU A 338 -2.55 -32.65 -17.21
CA GLU A 338 -2.28 -34.03 -16.85
C GLU A 338 -2.77 -34.32 -15.41
N PRO A 339 -3.17 -35.56 -15.10
CA PRO A 339 -3.55 -35.94 -13.75
C PRO A 339 -2.42 -35.71 -12.76
N ILE A 340 -2.73 -35.17 -11.59
CA ILE A 340 -1.75 -35.08 -10.50
C ILE A 340 -1.51 -36.48 -9.94
N GLN A 341 -0.23 -36.87 -9.86
CA GLN A 341 0.18 -38.10 -9.18
C GLN A 341 0.57 -37.79 -7.74
N TYR A 342 -0.18 -38.33 -6.80
CA TYR A 342 0.14 -38.28 -5.38
C TYR A 342 0.91 -39.54 -5.01
N LYS A 343 2.24 -39.46 -5.00
CA LYS A 343 3.12 -40.54 -4.52
C LYS A 343 3.39 -40.36 -3.04
N VAL A 344 2.98 -41.32 -2.22
CA VAL A 344 3.22 -41.37 -0.78
C VAL A 344 4.21 -42.49 -0.50
N GLU A 345 5.43 -42.13 -0.13
CA GLU A 345 6.59 -43.03 -0.07
C GLU A 345 7.23 -43.04 1.32
N HIS A 346 7.59 -44.25 1.77
CA HIS A 346 8.56 -44.46 2.84
C HIS A 346 9.94 -44.68 2.22
N LEU A 347 10.95 -43.97 2.71
CA LEU A 347 12.33 -44.19 2.28
C LEU A 347 12.89 -45.48 2.90
N ALA A 348 13.93 -46.02 2.26
CA ALA A 348 14.56 -47.26 2.70
C ALA A 348 15.02 -47.18 4.17
N GLY A 349 14.51 -48.07 5.02
CA GLY A 349 14.87 -48.14 6.44
C GLY A 349 14.13 -47.17 7.38
N GLU A 350 13.10 -46.45 6.91
CA GLU A 350 12.20 -45.70 7.80
C GLU A 350 11.35 -46.64 8.68
N GLU A 351 10.87 -46.16 9.84
CA GLU A 351 9.94 -46.92 10.68
C GLU A 351 8.48 -46.80 10.20
N LYS A 352 7.68 -47.85 10.44
CA LYS A 352 6.25 -47.89 10.07
C LYS A 352 5.51 -46.71 10.68
N SER A 353 4.90 -45.91 9.82
CA SER A 353 4.13 -44.73 10.24
C SER A 353 3.18 -44.30 9.12
N TRP A 354 2.14 -43.54 9.48
CA TRP A 354 1.20 -42.98 8.51
C TRP A 354 1.85 -41.82 7.77
N LYS A 355 2.40 -42.09 6.58
CA LYS A 355 2.80 -41.04 5.63
C LYS A 355 1.57 -40.63 4.83
N SER A 356 1.43 -39.34 4.53
CA SER A 356 0.27 -38.88 3.78
C SER A 356 0.56 -37.70 2.85
N SER A 357 -0.27 -37.60 1.82
CA SER A 357 -0.43 -36.40 1.00
C SER A 357 -1.88 -35.97 1.07
N TRP A 358 -2.14 -34.66 1.03
CA TRP A 358 -3.49 -34.14 1.11
C TRP A 358 -3.76 -32.99 0.14
N PHE A 359 -5.03 -32.81 -0.20
CA PHE A 359 -5.54 -31.66 -0.93
C PHE A 359 -6.89 -31.20 -0.36
N TYR A 360 -7.26 -29.96 -0.66
CA TYR A 360 -8.53 -29.37 -0.23
C TYR A 360 -9.42 -29.10 -1.43
N ILE A 361 -10.73 -29.21 -1.23
CA ILE A 361 -11.75 -28.72 -2.16
C ILE A 361 -12.66 -27.79 -1.36
N GLU A 362 -12.75 -26.55 -1.83
CA GLU A 362 -13.59 -25.48 -1.26
C GLU A 362 -14.89 -25.34 -2.06
N ASN A 363 -15.89 -24.65 -1.49
CA ASN A 363 -17.20 -24.38 -2.11
C ASN A 363 -17.98 -25.65 -2.50
N VAL A 364 -17.95 -26.67 -1.63
CA VAL A 364 -18.83 -27.83 -1.76
C VAL A 364 -20.22 -27.49 -1.20
N GLU A 365 -21.26 -28.10 -1.77
CA GLU A 365 -22.62 -27.97 -1.26
C GLU A 365 -22.78 -28.77 0.03
N LYS A 366 -23.58 -28.25 0.95
CA LYS A 366 -23.85 -28.82 2.27
C LYS A 366 -24.91 -29.92 2.17
N SER A 367 -24.79 -30.96 2.99
CA SER A 367 -25.76 -32.08 3.05
C SER A 367 -26.03 -32.75 1.71
N LYS A 368 -25.00 -32.84 0.86
CA LYS A 368 -25.07 -33.41 -0.48
C LYS A 368 -24.14 -34.60 -0.63
N ASP A 369 -24.58 -35.57 -1.42
CA ASP A 369 -23.82 -36.77 -1.76
C ASP A 369 -22.77 -36.46 -2.83
N TYR A 370 -21.59 -37.06 -2.63
CA TYR A 370 -20.43 -36.95 -3.51
C TYR A 370 -19.79 -38.30 -3.74
N ILE A 371 -19.11 -38.41 -4.86
CA ILE A 371 -18.35 -39.58 -5.28
C ILE A 371 -16.91 -39.16 -5.53
N LEU A 372 -15.96 -39.78 -4.83
CA LEU A 372 -14.53 -39.64 -5.06
C LEU A 372 -14.02 -40.85 -5.86
N GLU A 373 -13.56 -40.61 -7.08
CA GLU A 373 -12.93 -41.61 -7.94
C GLU A 373 -11.42 -41.39 -8.01
N PHE A 374 -10.65 -42.47 -8.04
CA PHE A 374 -9.20 -42.43 -8.24
C PHE A 374 -8.66 -43.79 -8.69
N ASP A 375 -7.49 -43.79 -9.32
CA ASP A 375 -6.72 -45.00 -9.58
C ASP A 375 -5.57 -45.09 -8.58
N VAL A 376 -5.38 -46.26 -7.96
CA VAL A 376 -4.34 -46.49 -6.95
C VAL A 376 -3.54 -47.74 -7.24
N MET A 377 -2.23 -47.69 -7.00
CA MET A 377 -1.33 -48.85 -6.97
C MET A 377 -0.38 -48.72 -5.78
N SER A 378 0.17 -49.84 -5.30
CA SER A 378 1.18 -49.89 -4.25
C SER A 378 2.33 -50.80 -4.67
N SER A 379 3.56 -50.45 -4.27
CA SER A 379 4.72 -51.33 -4.47
C SER A 379 4.70 -52.57 -3.59
N LEU A 380 3.87 -52.58 -2.53
CA LEU A 380 3.73 -53.68 -1.59
C LEU A 380 2.24 -53.96 -1.32
N GLU A 381 1.81 -55.19 -1.55
CA GLU A 381 0.43 -55.64 -1.34
C GLU A 381 0.23 -56.18 0.08
N ASN A 382 -0.66 -55.55 0.86
CA ASN A 382 -1.04 -55.89 2.23
C ASN A 382 -2.31 -55.10 2.63
N PRO A 383 -2.96 -55.40 3.77
CA PRO A 383 -4.22 -54.75 4.17
C PRO A 383 -4.20 -53.22 4.29
N TYR A 384 -3.02 -52.58 4.35
CA TYR A 384 -2.84 -51.14 4.49
C TYR A 384 -2.05 -50.51 3.32
N SER A 385 -1.99 -51.20 2.16
CA SER A 385 -1.29 -50.73 0.95
C SER A 385 -1.78 -49.36 0.47
N TYR A 386 -3.05 -49.01 0.69
CA TYR A 386 -3.53 -47.66 0.48
C TYR A 386 -4.55 -47.28 1.54
N GLY A 387 -4.62 -45.98 1.83
CA GLY A 387 -5.66 -45.41 2.68
C GLY A 387 -6.22 -44.09 2.17
N VAL A 388 -7.51 -43.86 2.42
CA VAL A 388 -8.17 -42.59 2.14
C VAL A 388 -8.96 -42.16 3.37
N ILE A 389 -8.73 -40.91 3.79
CA ILE A 389 -9.54 -40.25 4.82
C ILE A 389 -10.12 -38.98 4.22
N ILE A 390 -11.42 -38.77 4.44
CA ILE A 390 -12.12 -37.54 4.08
C ILE A 390 -12.55 -36.83 5.36
N ARG A 391 -12.13 -35.57 5.51
CA ARG A 391 -12.50 -34.70 6.62
C ARG A 391 -13.35 -33.54 6.12
N SER A 392 -14.48 -33.31 6.78
CA SER A 392 -15.28 -32.10 6.62
C SER A 392 -14.78 -31.05 7.59
N TYR A 393 -14.34 -29.90 7.06
CA TYR A 393 -13.94 -28.75 7.87
C TYR A 393 -15.05 -27.73 7.96
N LYS A 394 -15.24 -27.23 9.18
CA LYS A 394 -16.14 -26.16 9.55
C LYS A 394 -15.44 -24.81 9.38
N LYS A 395 -16.22 -23.74 9.43
CA LYS A 395 -15.76 -22.34 9.27
C LYS A 395 -14.69 -21.90 10.30
N ASN A 396 -14.55 -22.60 11.42
CA ASN A 396 -13.57 -22.34 12.49
C ASN A 396 -12.31 -23.21 12.39
N ASN A 397 -12.11 -23.94 11.28
CA ASN A 397 -11.05 -24.95 11.11
C ASN A 397 -11.15 -26.17 12.04
N GLU A 398 -12.22 -26.34 12.81
CA GLU A 398 -12.56 -27.66 13.38
C GLU A 398 -13.00 -28.60 12.25
N PHE A 399 -12.75 -29.90 12.41
CA PHE A 399 -13.11 -30.88 11.41
C PHE A 399 -13.73 -32.12 12.02
N ASP A 400 -14.65 -32.72 11.27
CA ASP A 400 -15.18 -34.05 11.52
C ASP A 400 -14.67 -35.00 10.43
N GLU A 401 -14.26 -36.20 10.82
CA GLU A 401 -13.90 -37.25 9.86
C GLU A 401 -15.17 -37.93 9.37
N ILE A 402 -15.48 -37.77 8.09
CA ILE A 402 -16.72 -38.26 7.49
C ILE A 402 -16.54 -39.57 6.75
N TYR A 403 -15.29 -39.94 6.42
CA TYR A 403 -14.96 -41.21 5.78
C TYR A 403 -13.53 -41.63 6.08
N ARG A 404 -13.32 -42.95 6.25
CA ARG A 404 -12.02 -43.58 6.43
C ARG A 404 -12.05 -44.98 5.83
N GLU A 405 -11.10 -45.28 4.95
CA GLU A 405 -10.88 -46.62 4.40
C GLU A 405 -9.37 -46.91 4.30
N PHE A 406 -8.98 -48.14 4.62
CA PHE A 406 -7.65 -48.69 4.36
C PHE A 406 -7.80 -50.09 3.78
N ASN A 407 -7.11 -50.37 2.67
CA ASN A 407 -7.30 -51.60 1.90
C ASN A 407 -6.00 -52.02 1.20
N SER A 408 -6.02 -53.26 0.70
CA SER A 408 -4.94 -53.84 -0.11
C SER A 408 -5.03 -53.46 -1.57
N VAL A 409 -3.87 -53.19 -2.18
CA VAL A 409 -3.70 -53.02 -3.62
C VAL A 409 -2.30 -53.47 -4.03
N GLY A 410 -2.20 -54.13 -5.18
CA GLY A 410 -0.93 -54.58 -5.74
C GLY A 410 -0.24 -53.54 -6.62
N SER A 411 0.70 -54.02 -7.44
CA SER A 411 1.55 -53.18 -8.30
C SER A 411 0.85 -52.58 -9.51
N ASP A 412 -0.33 -53.09 -9.88
CA ASP A 412 -1.13 -52.57 -10.99
C ASP A 412 -2.14 -51.52 -10.50
N PHE A 413 -2.42 -50.52 -11.33
CA PHE A 413 -3.43 -49.52 -11.02
C PHE A 413 -4.83 -50.13 -10.99
N VAL A 414 -5.51 -49.97 -9.84
CA VAL A 414 -6.90 -50.36 -9.63
C VAL A 414 -7.75 -49.12 -9.46
N HIS A 415 -8.85 -49.05 -10.21
CA HIS A 415 -9.85 -48.00 -10.07
C HIS A 415 -10.68 -48.18 -8.79
N LYS A 416 -10.87 -47.10 -8.03
CA LYS A 416 -11.63 -47.07 -6.78
C LYS A 416 -12.62 -45.91 -6.79
N GLU A 417 -13.77 -46.18 -6.21
CA GLU A 417 -14.87 -45.23 -6.05
C GLU A 417 -15.30 -45.21 -4.58
N ILE A 418 -15.40 -44.03 -3.99
CA ILE A 418 -15.82 -43.81 -2.60
C ILE A 418 -17.01 -42.85 -2.60
N GLN A 419 -18.13 -43.30 -2.05
CA GLN A 419 -19.33 -42.48 -1.86
C GLN A 419 -19.37 -41.93 -0.44
N PHE A 420 -19.67 -40.64 -0.31
CA PHE A 420 -19.77 -39.98 1.00
C PHE A 420 -20.72 -38.78 0.94
N THR A 421 -21.27 -38.41 2.10
CA THR A 421 -22.19 -37.27 2.23
C THR A 421 -21.52 -36.17 3.05
N THR A 422 -21.65 -34.93 2.59
CA THR A 422 -21.18 -33.75 3.33
C THR A 422 -22.10 -33.41 4.51
N LEU A 423 -21.54 -32.81 5.56
CA LEU A 423 -22.30 -32.32 6.72
C LEU A 423 -22.96 -30.96 6.45
N GLU A 424 -23.98 -30.61 7.24
CA GLU A 424 -24.69 -29.31 7.17
C GLU A 424 -23.78 -28.09 7.38
N ASP A 425 -22.68 -28.26 8.10
CA ASP A 425 -21.70 -27.21 8.42
C ASP A 425 -20.39 -27.34 7.62
N THR A 426 -20.37 -28.17 6.57
CA THR A 426 -19.21 -28.34 5.69
C THR A 426 -18.93 -27.04 4.93
N GLU A 427 -17.74 -26.49 5.09
CA GLU A 427 -17.25 -25.33 4.31
C GLU A 427 -16.17 -25.77 3.30
N ARG A 428 -15.34 -26.74 3.67
CA ARG A 428 -14.34 -27.35 2.79
C ARG A 428 -14.11 -28.81 3.14
N LEU A 429 -13.71 -29.59 2.14
CA LEU A 429 -13.29 -30.97 2.32
C LEU A 429 -11.77 -31.08 2.25
N SER A 430 -11.21 -31.98 3.07
CA SER A 430 -9.83 -32.42 2.97
C SER A 430 -9.80 -33.90 2.64
N PHE A 431 -9.06 -34.23 1.60
CA PHE A 431 -8.81 -35.61 1.18
C PHE A 431 -7.38 -35.93 1.53
N ILE A 432 -7.18 -36.96 2.35
CA ILE A 432 -5.87 -37.39 2.83
C ILE A 432 -5.63 -38.80 2.32
N LEU A 433 -4.56 -38.95 1.55
CA LEU A 433 -4.14 -40.18 0.89
C LEU A 433 -2.93 -40.73 1.65
N TYR A 434 -2.93 -42.02 1.98
CA TYR A 434 -1.98 -42.62 2.93
C TYR A 434 -1.16 -43.77 2.36
N ASN A 435 0.05 -43.90 2.87
CA ASN A 435 0.82 -45.14 2.87
C ASN A 435 1.35 -45.40 4.28
N TYR A 436 1.23 -46.64 4.77
CA TYR A 436 1.65 -47.03 6.11
C TYR A 436 3.00 -47.78 6.14
N GLU A 437 3.34 -48.47 5.05
CA GLU A 437 4.32 -49.55 5.10
C GLU A 437 5.72 -49.09 4.70
N THR A 438 6.72 -49.56 5.43
CA THR A 438 8.13 -49.23 5.21
C THR A 438 8.61 -49.79 3.88
N ASP A 439 9.63 -49.16 3.29
CA ASP A 439 10.21 -49.58 2.01
C ASP A 439 9.16 -49.72 0.89
N SER A 440 8.07 -48.95 0.96
CA SER A 440 6.97 -49.00 0.01
C SER A 440 6.54 -47.62 -0.46
N TYR A 441 5.86 -47.58 -1.60
CA TYR A 441 5.18 -46.39 -2.06
C TYR A 441 3.78 -46.72 -2.59
N THR A 442 2.86 -45.80 -2.36
CA THR A 442 1.50 -45.84 -2.92
C THR A 442 1.32 -44.66 -3.84
N VAL A 443 0.84 -44.90 -5.06
CA VAL A 443 0.59 -43.83 -6.05
C VAL A 443 -0.91 -43.74 -6.27
N TYR A 444 -1.46 -42.55 -6.07
CA TYR A 444 -2.82 -42.19 -6.43
C TYR A 444 -2.79 -41.26 -7.63
N THR A 445 -3.62 -41.55 -8.64
CA THR A 445 -3.75 -40.73 -9.85
C THR A 445 -5.21 -40.66 -10.29
N ASN A 446 -5.51 -39.83 -11.29
CA ASN A 446 -6.87 -39.65 -11.82
C ASN A 446 -7.92 -39.34 -10.74
N VAL A 447 -7.53 -38.56 -9.72
CA VAL A 447 -8.42 -38.23 -8.60
C VAL A 447 -9.50 -37.24 -9.06
N VAL A 448 -10.76 -37.64 -9.01
CA VAL A 448 -11.93 -36.87 -9.47
C VAL A 448 -13.00 -36.84 -8.38
N LEU A 449 -13.51 -35.65 -8.08
CA LEU A 449 -14.72 -35.47 -7.27
C LEU A 449 -15.92 -35.26 -8.20
N LYS A 450 -16.96 -36.07 -8.03
CA LYS A 450 -18.26 -35.97 -8.71
C LYS A 450 -19.39 -35.72 -7.71
N ASP A 451 -20.48 -35.11 -8.15
CA ASP A 451 -21.71 -35.04 -7.36
C ASP A 451 -22.44 -36.40 -7.34
N GLY A 452 -23.49 -36.51 -6.52
CA GLY A 452 -24.33 -37.71 -6.46
C GLY A 452 -25.07 -38.08 -7.77
N MET A 453 -25.04 -37.21 -8.80
CA MET A 453 -25.55 -37.51 -10.14
C MET A 453 -24.45 -37.95 -11.12
N GLY A 454 -23.19 -38.02 -10.66
CA GLY A 454 -22.03 -38.41 -11.46
C GLY A 454 -21.40 -37.27 -12.29
N ASN A 455 -21.83 -36.02 -12.11
CA ASN A 455 -21.22 -34.88 -12.79
C ASN A 455 -19.88 -34.53 -12.15
N ILE A 456 -18.85 -34.28 -12.97
CA ILE A 456 -17.51 -33.92 -12.48
C ILE A 456 -17.54 -32.51 -11.88
N ILE A 457 -17.30 -32.42 -10.57
CA ILE A 457 -17.18 -31.17 -9.82
C ILE A 457 -15.75 -30.65 -9.87
N LYS A 458 -14.77 -31.52 -9.62
CA LYS A 458 -13.36 -31.15 -9.61
C LYS A 458 -12.48 -32.31 -10.02
N LYS A 459 -11.60 -32.07 -10.99
CA LYS A 459 -10.52 -33.00 -11.36
C LYS A 459 -9.19 -32.50 -10.79
N GLN A 460 -8.44 -33.38 -10.14
CA GLN A 460 -7.09 -33.08 -9.64
C GLN A 460 -6.09 -33.19 -10.79
N GLU A 461 -5.97 -32.11 -11.54
CA GLU A 461 -5.06 -32.00 -12.67
C GLU A 461 -4.17 -30.78 -12.54
N ARG A 462 -3.01 -30.86 -13.17
CA ARG A 462 -2.08 -29.74 -13.31
C ARG A 462 -1.83 -29.43 -14.77
N PHE A 463 -1.40 -28.20 -15.04
CA PHE A 463 -0.90 -27.84 -16.36
C PHE A 463 0.41 -28.59 -16.61
N LYS A 464 0.45 -29.43 -17.66
CA LYS A 464 1.60 -30.30 -17.93
C LYS A 464 2.92 -29.54 -18.08
N TYR A 465 2.86 -28.33 -18.64
CA TYR A 465 4.04 -27.53 -18.97
C TYR A 465 4.26 -26.34 -18.05
N ILE A 466 3.41 -26.12 -17.04
CA ILE A 466 3.55 -25.02 -16.08
C ILE A 466 3.73 -25.62 -14.69
N PRO A 467 4.88 -25.39 -14.03
CA PRO A 467 5.14 -25.90 -12.68
C PRO A 467 4.03 -25.51 -11.69
N ASP A 468 3.59 -26.49 -10.89
CA ASP A 468 2.55 -26.30 -9.86
C ASP A 468 2.87 -25.16 -8.89
N ALA A 469 4.16 -24.97 -8.57
CA ALA A 469 4.61 -23.85 -7.75
C ALA A 469 4.19 -22.50 -8.35
N ILE A 470 4.36 -22.30 -9.67
CA ILE A 470 4.00 -21.06 -10.35
C ILE A 470 2.47 -20.90 -10.38
N VAL A 471 1.73 -21.97 -10.71
CA VAL A 471 0.26 -21.96 -10.75
C VAL A 471 -0.30 -21.60 -9.38
N LYS A 472 0.14 -22.28 -8.31
CA LYS A 472 -0.25 -22.00 -6.93
C LYS A 472 0.10 -20.57 -6.50
N ARG A 473 1.20 -19.99 -7.00
CA ARG A 473 1.54 -18.57 -6.72
C ARG A 473 0.53 -17.62 -7.34
N PHE A 474 0.01 -17.90 -8.54
CA PHE A 474 -1.03 -17.09 -9.17
C PHE A 474 -2.44 -17.36 -8.61
N GLU A 475 -2.72 -18.61 -8.23
CA GLU A 475 -3.99 -19.06 -7.65
C GLU A 475 -4.16 -18.65 -6.19
N ASN A 476 -3.13 -18.72 -5.34
CA ASN A 476 -3.20 -18.26 -3.95
C ASN A 476 -3.45 -16.75 -3.86
N ILE A 477 -3.13 -15.98 -4.90
CA ILE A 477 -3.52 -14.55 -4.98
C ILE A 477 -5.06 -14.41 -5.16
N LYS A 478 -5.79 -15.46 -5.56
CA LYS A 478 -7.26 -15.38 -5.72
C LYS A 478 -8.02 -15.38 -4.39
N LEU A 479 -7.42 -15.79 -3.27
CA LEU A 479 -8.16 -16.07 -2.03
C LEU A 479 -7.34 -15.79 -0.75
N ASP A 480 -6.54 -14.71 -0.73
CA ASP A 480 -6.40 -13.99 0.54
C ASP A 480 -7.71 -13.20 0.67
N ASP A 481 -8.66 -13.77 1.41
CA ASP A 481 -9.98 -13.23 1.72
C ASP A 481 -9.94 -11.70 1.88
N ASN A 482 -10.79 -10.98 1.11
CA ASN A 482 -11.14 -9.55 1.29
C ASN A 482 -10.46 -8.45 0.44
N SER A 483 -9.78 -8.67 -0.70
CA SER A 483 -9.18 -7.50 -1.41
C SER A 483 -10.11 -6.79 -2.41
N ALA A 484 -10.53 -7.41 -3.52
CA ALA A 484 -11.28 -6.69 -4.56
C ALA A 484 -12.73 -6.34 -4.15
N SER A 485 -13.46 -7.30 -3.57
CA SER A 485 -14.83 -7.09 -3.09
C SER A 485 -14.89 -6.11 -1.92
N SER A 486 -13.92 -6.15 -1.00
CA SER A 486 -13.87 -5.18 0.10
C SER A 486 -13.43 -3.80 -0.37
N ARG A 487 -12.56 -3.68 -1.39
CA ARG A 487 -12.28 -2.37 -2.02
C ARG A 487 -13.54 -1.71 -2.57
N VAL A 488 -14.46 -2.48 -3.16
CA VAL A 488 -15.76 -1.96 -3.59
C VAL A 488 -16.57 -1.45 -2.39
N ARG A 489 -16.55 -2.17 -1.26
CA ARG A 489 -17.19 -1.70 -0.02
C ARG A 489 -16.52 -0.44 0.54
N PHE A 490 -15.20 -0.35 0.54
CA PHE A 490 -14.47 0.83 1.01
C PHE A 490 -14.81 2.07 0.16
N ILE A 491 -14.89 1.89 -1.16
CA ILE A 491 -15.31 2.95 -2.09
C ILE A 491 -16.74 3.38 -1.78
N LYS A 492 -17.67 2.44 -1.59
CA LYS A 492 -19.06 2.75 -1.27
C LYS A 492 -19.17 3.52 0.05
N ASP A 493 -18.57 3.01 1.12
CA ASP A 493 -18.58 3.67 2.43
C ASP A 493 -17.88 5.03 2.35
N GLY A 494 -16.82 5.17 1.55
CA GLY A 494 -16.12 6.42 1.30
C GLY A 494 -16.96 7.46 0.56
N ILE A 495 -17.80 7.03 -0.38
CA ILE A 495 -18.77 7.90 -1.06
C ILE A 495 -19.81 8.43 -0.07
N GLU A 496 -20.25 7.63 0.91
CA GLU A 496 -21.18 8.11 1.95
C GLU A 496 -20.51 9.19 2.82
N ILE A 497 -19.24 9.01 3.21
CA ILE A 497 -18.48 10.06 3.92
C ILE A 497 -18.39 11.35 3.08
N PHE A 498 -18.12 11.22 1.78
CA PHE A 498 -18.06 12.36 0.87
C PHE A 498 -19.41 13.10 0.77
N LYS A 499 -20.54 12.38 0.71
CA LYS A 499 -21.88 12.99 0.66
C LYS A 499 -22.17 13.85 1.88
N ASP A 500 -21.71 13.41 3.05
CA ASP A 500 -21.88 14.17 4.30
C ASP A 500 -20.93 15.38 4.39
N ASN A 501 -19.88 15.44 3.55
CA ASN A 501 -18.84 16.47 3.55
C ASN A 501 -18.61 17.09 2.16
N ILE A 502 -19.68 17.32 1.40
CA ILE A 502 -19.60 17.48 -0.07
C ILE A 502 -18.82 18.72 -0.55
N LEU A 503 -18.90 19.85 0.17
CA LEU A 503 -18.36 21.12 -0.31
C LEU A 503 -16.84 21.23 -0.10
N ILE A 504 -16.42 21.12 1.15
CA ILE A 504 -15.05 21.42 1.61
C ILE A 504 -14.29 20.13 1.97
N GLY A 505 -14.99 18.99 2.11
CA GLY A 505 -14.41 17.74 2.60
C GLY A 505 -14.32 17.68 4.12
N ALA A 506 -13.87 16.53 4.61
CA ALA A 506 -13.70 16.22 6.03
C ALA A 506 -12.29 16.54 6.57
N GLY A 507 -11.42 17.17 5.78
CA GLY A 507 -10.01 17.37 6.11
C GLY A 507 -9.11 16.20 5.72
N GLY A 508 -7.81 16.46 5.64
CA GLY A 508 -6.80 15.41 5.48
C GLY A 508 -6.93 14.32 6.55
N GLY A 509 -6.89 13.06 6.14
CA GLY A 509 -7.15 11.92 7.05
C GLY A 509 -8.64 11.69 7.36
N GLY A 510 -9.57 12.35 6.65
CA GLY A 510 -11.01 12.17 6.83
C GLY A 510 -11.45 10.70 6.78
N TRP A 511 -10.93 9.91 5.83
CA TRP A 511 -11.20 8.46 5.77
C TRP A 511 -10.78 7.75 7.06
N LYS A 512 -9.49 7.80 7.41
CA LYS A 512 -8.90 7.12 8.58
C LYS A 512 -9.65 7.40 9.88
N ASN A 513 -10.23 8.58 10.03
CA ASN A 513 -10.92 9.02 11.24
C ASN A 513 -12.44 8.76 11.21
N LEU A 514 -13.09 8.75 10.05
CA LEU A 514 -14.56 8.63 9.95
C LEU A 514 -15.05 7.25 9.52
N TYR A 515 -14.24 6.47 8.79
CA TYR A 515 -14.75 5.27 8.10
C TYR A 515 -15.49 4.29 9.01
N ARG A 516 -15.07 4.17 10.28
CA ARG A 516 -15.69 3.29 11.29
C ARG A 516 -17.17 3.59 11.56
N GLN A 517 -17.59 4.84 11.35
CA GLN A 517 -18.99 5.27 11.48
C GLN A 517 -19.85 4.85 10.28
N TYR A 518 -19.20 4.63 9.12
CA TYR A 518 -19.85 4.38 7.83
C TYR A 518 -19.68 2.94 7.34
N GLN A 519 -18.92 2.10 8.05
CA GLN A 519 -18.62 0.75 7.58
C GLN A 519 -19.88 -0.03 7.29
N SER A 520 -19.95 -0.66 6.12
CA SER A 520 -21.05 -1.57 5.78
C SER A 520 -20.85 -2.99 6.30
N ILE A 521 -19.61 -3.38 6.60
CA ILE A 521 -19.24 -4.65 7.25
C ILE A 521 -18.05 -4.43 8.20
N PRO A 522 -17.74 -5.36 9.10
CA PRO A 522 -16.50 -5.31 9.89
C PRO A 522 -15.25 -5.40 8.98
N TYR A 523 -14.42 -4.36 8.97
CA TYR A 523 -13.08 -4.36 8.35
C TYR A 523 -12.14 -3.37 9.02
N ASN A 524 -10.84 -3.45 8.73
CA ASN A 524 -9.85 -2.47 9.17
C ASN A 524 -8.96 -2.08 8.00
N THR A 525 -8.92 -0.79 7.70
CA THR A 525 -8.00 -0.21 6.72
C THR A 525 -7.73 1.24 7.09
N THR A 526 -6.53 1.72 6.76
CA THR A 526 -6.15 3.13 6.92
C THR A 526 -6.41 3.95 5.66
N GLU A 527 -6.70 3.29 4.54
CA GLU A 527 -6.81 3.90 3.21
C GLU A 527 -8.01 3.34 2.45
N VAL A 528 -8.58 4.14 1.53
CA VAL A 528 -9.74 3.73 0.71
C VAL A 528 -9.34 2.70 -0.35
N HIS A 529 -8.04 2.65 -0.71
CA HIS A 529 -7.54 1.99 -1.92
C HIS A 529 -8.12 2.56 -3.21
N ASN A 530 -8.49 3.84 -3.21
CA ASN A 530 -8.84 4.61 -4.40
C ASN A 530 -8.49 6.09 -4.14
N PHE A 531 -7.50 6.61 -4.88
CA PHE A 531 -7.02 7.98 -4.68
C PHE A 531 -8.13 9.02 -4.85
N TYR A 532 -9.00 8.86 -5.84
CA TYR A 532 -10.00 9.87 -6.17
C TYR A 532 -11.10 9.97 -5.12
N VAL A 533 -11.53 8.83 -4.58
CA VAL A 533 -12.51 8.79 -3.48
C VAL A 533 -11.89 9.35 -2.20
N GLN A 534 -10.64 8.96 -1.90
CA GLN A 534 -9.94 9.49 -0.74
C GLN A 534 -9.75 11.01 -0.84
N TYR A 535 -9.29 11.50 -1.98
CA TYR A 535 -9.14 12.93 -2.23
C TYR A 535 -10.49 13.67 -2.15
N ALA A 536 -11.57 13.09 -2.68
CA ALA A 536 -12.91 13.66 -2.56
C ALA A 536 -13.38 13.78 -1.10
N ILE A 537 -13.14 12.76 -0.28
CA ILE A 537 -13.43 12.80 1.16
C ILE A 537 -12.64 13.93 1.84
N GLU A 538 -11.38 14.12 1.47
CA GLU A 538 -10.50 15.07 2.15
C GLU A 538 -10.78 16.52 1.78
N VAL A 539 -11.07 16.85 0.51
CA VAL A 539 -11.18 18.25 0.05
C VAL A 539 -12.50 18.61 -0.65
N GLY A 540 -13.44 17.68 -0.70
CA GLY A 540 -14.78 17.91 -1.26
C GLY A 540 -14.75 18.33 -2.73
N ILE A 541 -15.85 18.91 -3.20
CA ILE A 541 -15.97 19.40 -4.58
C ILE A 541 -15.02 20.56 -4.85
N LEU A 542 -14.71 21.37 -3.83
CA LEU A 542 -13.77 22.49 -3.92
C LEU A 542 -12.40 22.03 -4.42
N GLY A 543 -11.88 20.93 -3.86
CA GLY A 543 -10.61 20.36 -4.29
C GLY A 543 -10.70 19.49 -5.54
N LEU A 544 -11.86 18.91 -5.84
CA LEU A 544 -12.07 18.13 -7.08
C LEU A 544 -12.00 18.99 -8.34
N ILE A 545 -12.42 20.26 -8.28
CA ILE A 545 -12.34 21.20 -9.41
C ILE A 545 -10.90 21.38 -9.93
N PRO A 546 -9.90 21.76 -9.10
CA PRO A 546 -8.53 21.89 -9.58
C PRO A 546 -7.91 20.56 -9.99
N LEU A 547 -8.27 19.44 -9.34
CA LEU A 547 -7.83 18.12 -9.79
C LEU A 547 -8.35 17.79 -11.20
N ALA A 548 -9.65 18.02 -11.45
CA ALA A 548 -10.25 17.84 -12.77
C ALA A 548 -9.60 18.75 -13.82
N ALA A 549 -9.31 20.01 -13.46
CA ALA A 549 -8.60 20.94 -14.33
C ALA A 549 -7.21 20.41 -14.73
N ILE A 550 -6.44 19.88 -13.77
CA ILE A 550 -5.12 19.25 -14.05
C ILE A 550 -5.28 18.08 -15.02
N LEU A 551 -6.22 17.16 -14.75
CA LEU A 551 -6.44 15.99 -15.59
C LEU A 551 -6.85 16.37 -17.01
N ILE A 552 -7.77 17.34 -17.17
CA ILE A 552 -8.20 17.84 -18.49
C ILE A 552 -7.03 18.51 -19.23
N LEU A 553 -6.23 19.33 -18.55
CA LEU A 553 -5.06 19.98 -19.16
C LEU A 553 -4.03 18.94 -19.63
N LEU A 554 -3.73 17.93 -18.81
CA LEU A 554 -2.81 16.84 -19.17
C LEU A 554 -3.35 15.99 -20.32
N LEU A 555 -4.64 15.66 -20.33
CA LEU A 555 -5.27 14.89 -21.42
C LEU A 555 -5.25 15.68 -22.74
N ASN A 556 -5.56 16.97 -22.71
CA ASN A 556 -5.51 17.83 -23.89
C ASN A 556 -4.08 17.89 -24.46
N ASP A 557 -3.07 18.04 -23.60
CA ASP A 557 -1.68 18.11 -24.03
C ASP A 557 -1.13 16.76 -24.49
N PHE A 558 -1.61 15.66 -23.92
CA PHE A 558 -1.32 14.32 -24.40
C PHE A 558 -1.84 14.10 -25.83
N VAL A 559 -3.08 14.50 -26.11
CA VAL A 559 -3.65 14.39 -27.47
C VAL A 559 -2.84 15.23 -28.47
N LYS A 560 -2.45 16.45 -28.09
CA LYS A 560 -1.54 17.27 -28.91
C LYS A 560 -0.17 16.61 -29.10
N CYS A 561 0.40 16.06 -28.02
CA CYS A 561 1.69 15.37 -28.02
C CYS A 561 1.70 14.20 -29.01
N ILE A 562 0.60 13.43 -29.07
CA ILE A 562 0.41 12.35 -30.04
C ILE A 562 0.38 12.91 -31.47
N LYS A 563 -0.45 13.93 -31.73
CA LYS A 563 -0.60 14.53 -33.07
C LYS A 563 0.73 15.10 -33.59
N ASN A 564 1.49 15.73 -32.71
CA ASN A 564 2.75 16.39 -33.04
C ASN A 564 3.97 15.46 -32.97
N LYS A 565 3.80 14.18 -32.59
CA LYS A 565 4.89 13.21 -32.36
C LYS A 565 5.99 13.76 -31.44
N SER A 566 5.59 14.41 -30.36
CA SER A 566 6.51 15.06 -29.41
C SER A 566 7.25 14.03 -28.54
N ASP A 567 8.51 14.32 -28.21
CA ASP A 567 9.38 13.52 -27.34
C ASP A 567 8.87 13.41 -25.89
N TYR A 568 7.85 14.16 -25.50
CA TYR A 568 7.22 14.09 -24.18
C TYR A 568 6.24 12.91 -24.03
N LEU A 569 5.91 12.21 -25.11
CA LEU A 569 4.92 11.12 -25.10
C LEU A 569 5.18 10.05 -24.01
N PRO A 570 6.41 9.56 -23.79
CA PRO A 570 6.69 8.55 -22.76
C PRO A 570 6.47 9.06 -21.34
N ILE A 571 6.66 10.36 -21.12
CA ILE A 571 6.46 11.02 -19.83
C ILE A 571 4.96 11.09 -19.52
N TYR A 572 4.13 11.39 -20.53
CA TYR A 572 2.67 11.28 -20.39
C TYR A 572 2.24 9.85 -20.09
N LEU A 573 2.75 8.86 -20.84
CA LEU A 573 2.43 7.46 -20.62
C LEU A 573 2.80 7.00 -19.19
N ALA A 574 3.96 7.41 -18.69
CA ALA A 574 4.38 7.16 -17.31
C ALA A 574 3.47 7.83 -16.27
N ALA A 575 3.12 9.11 -16.45
CA ALA A 575 2.22 9.83 -15.56
C ALA A 575 0.81 9.22 -15.55
N PHE A 576 0.25 8.90 -16.71
CA PHE A 576 -1.06 8.24 -16.82
C PHE A 576 -1.04 6.83 -16.25
N LEU A 577 0.04 6.06 -16.41
CA LEU A 577 0.16 4.75 -15.77
C LEU A 577 -0.05 4.86 -14.26
N MET A 578 0.60 5.83 -13.62
CA MET A 578 0.48 6.06 -12.18
C MET A 578 -0.93 6.54 -11.79
N LEU A 579 -1.49 7.50 -12.53
CA LEU A 579 -2.84 8.02 -12.29
C LEU A 579 -3.93 6.95 -12.48
N MET A 580 -3.79 6.10 -13.49
CA MET A 580 -4.69 4.96 -13.75
C MET A 580 -4.58 3.91 -12.65
N HIS A 581 -3.36 3.50 -12.27
CA HIS A 581 -3.19 2.52 -11.20
C HIS A 581 -3.71 3.02 -9.84
N SER A 582 -3.67 4.33 -9.61
CA SER A 582 -4.20 4.95 -8.38
C SER A 582 -5.74 4.95 -8.31
N THR A 583 -6.45 4.52 -9.37
CA THR A 583 -7.89 4.19 -9.28
C THR A 583 -8.13 2.84 -8.59
N ILE A 584 -7.15 1.94 -8.63
CA ILE A 584 -7.23 0.57 -8.14
C ILE A 584 -6.62 0.46 -6.74
N ASP A 585 -5.68 1.35 -6.39
CA ASP A 585 -4.94 1.31 -5.13
C ASP A 585 -4.56 2.71 -4.60
N PHE A 586 -4.11 2.79 -3.34
CA PHE A 586 -3.77 4.04 -2.63
C PHE A 586 -2.33 4.53 -2.86
N ASN A 587 -1.75 4.30 -4.04
CA ASN A 587 -0.34 4.61 -4.31
C ASN A 587 0.10 6.02 -3.91
N LEU A 588 -0.79 7.00 -4.09
CA LEU A 588 -0.50 8.41 -3.85
C LEU A 588 -0.60 8.83 -2.38
N SER A 589 -1.00 7.92 -1.47
CA SER A 589 -0.83 8.13 -0.02
C SER A 589 0.64 7.94 0.41
N LEU A 590 1.48 7.30 -0.41
CA LEU A 590 2.93 7.27 -0.21
C LEU A 590 3.55 8.54 -0.82
N VAL A 591 4.00 9.45 0.05
CA VAL A 591 4.48 10.79 -0.34
C VAL A 591 5.63 10.73 -1.35
N ALA A 592 6.49 9.70 -1.30
CA ALA A 592 7.57 9.53 -2.26
C ALA A 592 7.07 9.29 -3.70
N VAL A 593 5.98 8.53 -3.84
CA VAL A 593 5.38 8.21 -5.14
C VAL A 593 4.68 9.44 -5.71
N ALA A 594 4.00 10.19 -4.85
CA ALA A 594 3.41 11.47 -5.23
C ALA A 594 4.48 12.47 -5.68
N TYR A 595 5.63 12.57 -5.00
CA TYR A 595 6.75 13.39 -5.45
C TYR A 595 7.24 13.00 -6.86
N LEU A 596 7.36 11.71 -7.16
CA LEU A 596 7.69 11.26 -8.53
C LEU A 596 6.65 11.73 -9.56
N LEU A 597 5.36 11.59 -9.25
CA LEU A 597 4.28 12.08 -10.12
C LEU A 597 4.35 13.60 -10.33
N TRP A 598 4.55 14.37 -9.27
CA TRP A 598 4.63 15.83 -9.35
C TRP A 598 5.87 16.32 -10.11
N VAL A 599 7.00 15.60 -10.02
CA VAL A 599 8.18 15.86 -10.87
C VAL A 599 7.85 15.57 -12.34
N LEU A 600 7.19 14.44 -12.65
CA LEU A 600 6.76 14.13 -14.03
C LEU A 600 5.82 15.21 -14.58
N ILE A 601 4.80 15.62 -13.80
CA ILE A 601 3.87 16.70 -14.18
C ILE A 601 4.62 18.03 -14.35
N GLY A 602 5.63 18.29 -13.51
CA GLY A 602 6.51 19.46 -13.62
C GLY A 602 7.27 19.49 -14.95
N ILE A 603 7.83 18.35 -15.35
CA ILE A 603 8.45 18.19 -16.67
C ILE A 603 7.40 18.38 -17.78
N LEU A 604 6.21 17.78 -17.68
CA LEU A 604 5.16 17.90 -18.70
C LEU A 604 4.69 19.35 -18.92
N ASN A 605 4.73 20.18 -17.87
CA ASN A 605 4.39 21.61 -17.96
C ASN A 605 5.32 22.43 -18.88
N THR A 606 6.38 21.84 -19.44
CA THR A 606 7.28 22.50 -20.40
C THR A 606 7.03 22.09 -21.86
N ASN A 607 6.05 21.22 -22.13
CA ASN A 607 5.77 20.69 -23.47
C ASN A 607 5.11 21.70 -24.44
N ASP A 608 4.45 22.76 -23.96
CA ASP A 608 3.72 23.70 -24.85
C ASP A 608 3.84 25.16 -24.37
N VAL A 609 4.30 26.06 -25.25
CA VAL A 609 4.55 27.49 -24.98
C VAL A 609 3.25 28.31 -25.05
N ASP A 610 2.24 27.83 -25.78
CA ASP A 610 0.99 28.57 -26.06
C ASP A 610 0.05 28.68 -24.85
N LYS A 611 0.39 28.07 -23.71
CA LYS A 611 -0.38 28.14 -22.45
C LYS A 611 0.20 29.13 -21.45
N GLN A 612 1.11 30.00 -21.88
CA GLN A 612 1.68 31.01 -21.02
C GLN A 612 0.63 32.02 -20.56
N LEU A 613 0.53 32.18 -19.25
CA LEU A 613 -0.24 33.24 -18.63
C LEU A 613 0.54 34.55 -18.78
N HIS A 614 0.01 35.48 -19.58
CA HIS A 614 0.63 36.78 -19.80
C HIS A 614 0.19 37.82 -18.75
N PHE A 615 0.47 37.58 -17.47
CA PHE A 615 0.35 38.63 -16.44
C PHE A 615 1.71 38.95 -15.82
N ILE A 616 1.94 40.24 -15.56
CA ILE A 616 3.18 40.72 -14.95
C ILE A 616 3.15 40.34 -13.46
N GLN A 617 3.95 39.33 -13.09
CA GLN A 617 4.16 38.98 -11.70
C GLN A 617 5.03 40.01 -11.01
N LYS A 618 4.45 40.66 -9.99
CA LYS A 618 5.11 41.71 -9.22
C LYS A 618 5.96 41.10 -8.10
N ARG A 619 7.02 41.82 -7.70
CA ARG A 619 7.94 41.44 -6.62
C ARG A 619 7.23 41.02 -5.32
N TRP A 620 6.10 41.64 -4.96
CA TRP A 620 5.36 41.29 -3.74
C TRP A 620 4.73 39.89 -3.80
N ILE A 621 4.29 39.41 -4.97
CA ILE A 621 3.79 38.04 -5.14
C ILE A 621 4.92 37.06 -4.84
N HIS A 622 6.10 37.32 -5.40
CA HIS A 622 7.29 36.52 -5.14
C HIS A 622 7.69 36.50 -3.66
N ILE A 623 7.62 37.64 -2.99
CA ILE A 623 7.85 37.74 -1.54
C ILE A 623 6.81 36.92 -0.77
N SER A 624 5.53 36.93 -1.16
CA SER A 624 4.50 36.10 -0.52
C SER A 624 4.83 34.61 -0.61
N PHE A 625 5.32 34.12 -1.76
CA PHE A 625 5.77 32.73 -1.88
C PHE A 625 7.01 32.42 -1.03
N ILE A 626 7.93 33.38 -0.87
CA ILE A 626 9.06 33.24 0.07
C ILE A 626 8.53 33.10 1.49
N VAL A 627 7.61 33.97 1.91
CA VAL A 627 7.00 33.92 3.26
C VAL A 627 6.28 32.59 3.49
N LEU A 628 5.45 32.15 2.53
CA LEU A 628 4.78 30.85 2.61
C LEU A 628 5.79 29.70 2.70
N SER A 629 6.86 29.72 1.91
CA SER A 629 7.91 28.70 1.95
C SER A 629 8.63 28.67 3.29
N VAL A 630 8.91 29.84 3.89
CA VAL A 630 9.48 29.96 5.24
C VAL A 630 8.51 29.41 6.28
N LEU A 631 7.21 29.67 6.19
CA LEU A 631 6.22 29.11 7.11
C LEU A 631 6.19 27.58 7.04
N ILE A 632 6.11 27.00 5.84
CA ILE A 632 6.13 25.54 5.66
C ILE A 632 7.45 24.96 6.20
N LEU A 633 8.60 25.59 5.93
CA LEU A 633 9.89 25.16 6.46
C LEU A 633 9.94 25.21 7.99
N VAL A 634 9.46 26.29 8.61
CA VAL A 634 9.45 26.44 10.07
C VAL A 634 8.53 25.42 10.73
N PHE A 635 7.30 25.23 10.22
CA PHE A 635 6.36 24.26 10.77
C PHE A 635 6.87 22.83 10.61
N SER A 636 7.33 22.45 9.42
CA SER A 636 7.87 21.11 9.18
C SER A 636 9.14 20.84 10.01
N SER A 637 10.05 21.82 10.14
CA SER A 637 11.23 21.70 11.01
C SER A 637 10.85 21.57 12.48
N SER A 638 9.86 22.35 12.93
CA SER A 638 9.34 22.31 14.30
C SER A 638 8.77 20.94 14.63
N ILE A 639 7.94 20.38 13.73
CA ILE A 639 7.37 19.04 13.89
C ILE A 639 8.45 17.96 13.82
N ALA A 640 9.40 18.05 12.90
CA ALA A 640 10.53 17.11 12.82
C ALA A 640 11.31 17.08 14.14
N TYR A 641 11.57 18.25 14.73
CA TYR A 641 12.22 18.35 16.02
C TYR A 641 11.33 17.82 17.15
N ALA A 642 10.02 18.09 17.12
CA ALA A 642 9.04 17.58 18.08
C ALA A 642 8.98 16.04 18.10
N ILE A 643 9.05 15.39 16.94
CA ILE A 643 9.06 13.92 16.82
C ILE A 643 10.27 13.35 17.56
N ASN A 644 11.46 13.91 17.34
CA ASN A 644 12.68 13.44 18.00
C ASN A 644 12.61 13.58 19.53
N ILE A 645 12.17 14.73 20.04
CA ILE A 645 12.06 14.94 21.49
C ILE A 645 10.90 14.16 22.11
N GLY A 646 9.81 13.93 21.38
CA GLY A 646 8.67 13.12 21.83
C GLY A 646 9.04 11.65 21.95
N ASN A 647 9.79 11.10 21.00
CA ASN A 647 10.34 9.75 21.09
C ASN A 647 11.27 9.60 22.30
N LYS A 648 12.16 10.57 22.51
CA LYS A 648 13.02 10.59 23.70
C LYS A 648 12.22 10.71 25.01
N ALA A 649 11.11 11.45 25.00
CA ALA A 649 10.22 11.54 26.17
C ALA A 649 9.57 10.20 26.48
N ALA A 650 9.13 9.47 25.46
CA ALA A 650 8.54 8.14 25.59
C ALA A 650 9.54 7.11 26.15
N GLU A 651 10.79 7.14 25.69
CA GLU A 651 11.87 6.28 26.22
C GLU A 651 12.14 6.52 27.71
N LEU A 652 12.06 7.77 28.16
CA LEU A 652 12.32 8.17 29.56
C LEU A 652 11.10 8.02 30.47
N MET A 653 9.92 7.70 29.93
CA MET A 653 8.66 7.72 30.66
C MET A 653 8.65 6.86 31.92
N ASN A 654 9.39 5.75 31.92
CA ASN A 654 9.48 4.82 33.06
C ASN A 654 10.77 4.97 33.90
N SER A 655 11.78 5.71 33.41
CA SER A 655 13.10 5.81 34.04
C SER A 655 13.36 7.17 34.66
N ASP A 656 13.00 8.25 33.98
CA ASP A 656 13.09 9.63 34.46
C ASP A 656 11.81 10.39 34.07
N VAL A 657 10.80 10.25 34.93
CA VAL A 657 9.46 10.83 34.73
C VAL A 657 9.52 12.36 34.63
N ASP A 658 10.38 13.02 35.41
CA ASP A 658 10.46 14.48 35.43
C ASP A 658 11.12 15.04 34.16
N GLN A 659 12.15 14.36 33.65
CA GLN A 659 12.74 14.69 32.37
C GLN A 659 11.76 14.40 31.22
N SER A 660 11.09 13.25 31.24
CA SER A 660 10.07 12.87 30.26
C SER A 660 8.96 13.93 30.19
N MET A 661 8.43 14.36 31.34
CA MET A 661 7.40 15.40 31.45
C MET A 661 7.84 16.72 30.78
N LYS A 662 9.07 17.20 31.04
CA LYS A 662 9.61 18.43 30.41
C LYS A 662 9.74 18.29 28.89
N LEU A 663 10.16 17.12 28.40
CA LEU A 663 10.30 16.87 26.98
C LEU A 663 8.93 16.81 26.27
N TYR A 664 7.92 16.18 26.87
CA TYR A 664 6.56 16.20 26.35
C TYR A 664 5.96 17.61 26.35
N GLU A 665 6.15 18.42 27.40
CA GLU A 665 5.72 19.84 27.40
C GLU A 665 6.32 20.62 26.24
N LYS A 666 7.58 20.34 25.89
CA LYS A 666 8.26 20.95 24.75
C LYS A 666 7.73 20.41 23.42
N ALA A 667 7.52 19.10 23.29
CA ALA A 667 6.97 18.45 22.10
C ALA A 667 5.59 19.01 21.75
N MET A 668 4.69 19.11 22.74
CA MET A 668 3.34 19.64 22.58
C MET A 668 3.27 21.12 22.18
N LYS A 669 4.33 21.90 22.39
CA LYS A 669 4.43 23.29 21.93
C LYS A 669 4.87 23.38 20.47
N LEU A 670 5.75 22.47 20.05
CA LEU A 670 6.35 22.44 18.71
C LEU A 670 5.46 21.73 17.68
N ASP A 671 4.68 20.74 18.12
CA ASP A 671 3.72 19.98 17.33
C ASP A 671 2.37 20.00 18.05
N ARG A 672 1.66 21.11 17.85
CA ARG A 672 0.50 21.50 18.67
C ARG A 672 -0.66 20.52 18.61
N TYR A 673 -0.91 19.93 17.44
CA TYR A 673 -2.11 19.13 17.18
C TYR A 673 -1.94 17.65 17.50
N ASN A 674 -0.73 17.21 17.86
CA ASN A 674 -0.46 15.80 18.06
C ASN A 674 -0.96 15.28 19.41
N SER A 675 -1.96 14.41 19.38
CA SER A 675 -2.56 13.81 20.57
C SER A 675 -1.71 12.71 21.19
N ASP A 676 -0.76 12.12 20.44
CA ASP A 676 0.13 11.06 20.95
C ASP A 676 0.89 11.56 22.19
N TYR A 677 1.51 12.75 22.08
CA TYR A 677 2.24 13.38 23.19
C TYR A 677 1.33 13.73 24.36
N ARG A 678 0.08 14.11 24.08
CA ARG A 678 -0.89 14.51 25.11
C ARG A 678 -1.38 13.32 25.90
N ALA A 679 -1.61 12.20 25.23
CA ALA A 679 -2.05 10.97 25.87
C ALA A 679 -0.97 10.42 26.81
N ASP A 680 0.28 10.38 26.37
CA ASP A 680 1.40 9.96 27.22
C ASP A 680 1.61 10.94 28.39
N TYR A 681 1.56 12.24 28.13
CA TYR A 681 1.65 13.25 29.18
C TYR A 681 0.50 13.15 30.20
N ALA A 682 -0.73 12.87 29.75
CA ALA A 682 -1.88 12.66 30.63
C ALA A 682 -1.71 11.43 31.54
N GLN A 683 -1.10 10.36 31.03
CA GLN A 683 -0.74 9.18 31.84
C GLN A 683 0.27 9.56 32.93
N ILE A 684 1.29 10.36 32.60
CA ILE A 684 2.27 10.86 33.59
C ILE A 684 1.58 11.75 34.64
N MET A 685 0.67 12.65 34.22
CA MET A 685 -0.09 13.49 35.15
C MET A 685 -0.94 12.66 36.09
N SER A 686 -1.63 11.62 35.60
CA SER A 686 -2.41 10.72 36.45
C SER A 686 -1.52 9.97 37.44
N TYR A 687 -0.35 9.50 37.02
CA TYR A 687 0.61 8.87 37.92
C TYR A 687 1.07 9.85 39.03
N LYS A 688 1.48 11.07 38.67
CA LYS A 688 1.89 12.09 39.65
C LYS A 688 0.75 12.49 40.59
N PHE A 689 -0.48 12.59 40.10
CA PHE A 689 -1.65 12.86 40.94
C PHE A 689 -1.85 11.75 41.97
N ARG A 690 -1.77 10.47 41.59
CA ARG A 690 -1.90 9.35 42.54
C ARG A 690 -0.78 9.33 43.59
N GLU A 691 0.44 9.71 43.22
CA GLU A 691 1.58 9.74 44.14
C GLU A 691 1.54 10.93 45.11
N THR A 692 1.08 12.10 44.65
CA THR A 692 1.21 13.37 45.40
C THR A 692 -0.10 13.89 45.97
N ASN A 693 -1.24 13.45 45.42
CA ASN A 693 -2.57 13.99 45.65
C ASN A 693 -2.68 15.51 45.42
N ASP A 694 -1.86 16.07 44.53
CA ASP A 694 -1.88 17.50 44.14
C ASP A 694 -2.80 17.73 42.93
N ASP A 695 -3.88 18.47 43.15
CA ASP A 695 -4.91 18.83 42.16
C ASP A 695 -4.35 19.50 40.90
N LYS A 696 -3.15 20.08 40.96
CA LYS A 696 -2.46 20.62 39.79
C LYS A 696 -2.26 19.57 38.70
N TYR A 697 -1.88 18.35 39.07
CA TYR A 697 -1.66 17.26 38.12
C TYR A 697 -2.99 16.75 37.55
N TYR A 698 -4.01 16.66 38.39
CA TYR A 698 -5.37 16.33 37.98
C TYR A 698 -5.90 17.32 36.93
N ASN A 699 -5.82 18.62 37.20
CA ASN A 699 -6.26 19.67 36.27
C ASN A 699 -5.49 19.62 34.94
N LYS A 700 -4.18 19.39 34.98
CA LYS A 700 -3.35 19.24 33.77
C LYS A 700 -3.73 18.01 32.94
N MET A 701 -4.09 16.90 33.60
CA MET A 701 -4.58 15.69 32.93
C MET A 701 -5.86 16.00 32.16
N LEU A 702 -6.86 16.60 32.81
CA LEU A 702 -8.14 16.96 32.17
C LEU A 702 -7.97 17.93 31.02
N GLU A 703 -7.08 18.91 31.18
CA GLU A 703 -6.74 19.83 30.10
C GLU A 703 -6.21 19.08 28.87
N GLN A 704 -5.36 18.07 29.06
CA GLN A 704 -4.84 17.28 27.94
C GLN A 704 -5.90 16.39 27.31
N ILE A 705 -6.75 15.74 28.11
CA ILE A 705 -7.87 14.94 27.60
C ILE A 705 -8.80 15.80 26.72
N SER A 706 -9.22 16.96 27.23
CA SER A 706 -10.07 17.91 26.49
C SER A 706 -9.42 18.39 25.18
N ARG A 707 -8.10 18.61 25.18
CA ARG A 707 -7.36 18.98 23.96
C ARG A 707 -7.29 17.84 22.94
N ILE A 708 -7.20 16.59 23.38
CA ILE A 708 -7.24 15.42 22.49
C ILE A 708 -8.61 15.34 21.83
N GLU A 709 -9.70 15.42 22.62
CA GLU A 709 -11.07 15.42 22.10
C GLU A 709 -11.31 16.58 21.11
N LYS A 710 -10.67 17.73 21.32
CA LYS A 710 -10.75 18.87 20.41
C LYS A 710 -10.01 18.66 19.09
N TYR A 711 -8.79 18.12 19.12
CA TYR A 711 -7.92 18.05 17.94
C TYR A 711 -8.10 16.77 17.14
N GLU A 712 -8.39 15.65 17.81
CA GLU A 712 -8.53 14.33 17.19
C GLU A 712 -9.72 13.55 17.81
N PRO A 713 -10.97 14.07 17.71
CA PRO A 713 -12.16 13.52 18.37
C PRO A 713 -12.46 12.05 18.03
N TYR A 714 -12.03 11.59 16.86
CA TYR A 714 -12.30 10.24 16.35
C TYR A 714 -11.06 9.32 16.35
N ASN A 715 -9.98 9.72 17.04
CA ASN A 715 -8.78 8.91 17.11
C ASN A 715 -8.96 7.73 18.09
N TYR A 716 -9.32 6.59 17.52
CA TYR A 716 -9.61 5.37 18.27
C TYR A 716 -8.38 4.75 18.98
N LYS A 717 -7.14 5.18 18.66
CA LYS A 717 -5.90 4.62 19.23
C LYS A 717 -5.78 4.87 20.73
N TYR A 718 -6.23 6.04 21.20
CA TYR A 718 -6.07 6.45 22.60
C TYR A 718 -7.36 6.48 23.39
N THR A 719 -8.53 6.38 22.75
CA THR A 719 -9.82 6.44 23.45
C THR A 719 -9.88 5.46 24.63
N SER A 720 -9.39 4.22 24.45
CA SER A 720 -9.35 3.22 25.54
C SER A 720 -8.46 3.65 26.71
N VAL A 721 -7.32 4.28 26.41
CA VAL A 721 -6.39 4.81 27.42
C VAL A 721 -7.06 5.96 28.17
N LEU A 722 -7.73 6.88 27.47
CA LEU A 722 -8.43 8.01 28.08
C LEU A 722 -9.59 7.54 28.98
N ILE A 723 -10.38 6.56 28.52
CA ILE A 723 -11.44 5.92 29.33
C ILE A 723 -10.85 5.33 30.62
N SER A 724 -9.75 4.59 30.51
CA SER A 724 -9.07 3.99 31.68
C SER A 724 -8.51 5.05 32.63
N LEU A 725 -7.95 6.14 32.09
CA LEU A 725 -7.49 7.28 32.89
C LEU A 725 -8.65 7.93 33.63
N LEU A 726 -9.74 8.26 32.96
CA LEU A 726 -10.93 8.86 33.61
C LEU A 726 -11.46 7.93 34.73
N ALA A 727 -11.67 6.65 34.42
CA ALA A 727 -12.18 5.67 35.38
C ALA A 727 -11.26 5.51 36.60
N SER A 728 -9.95 5.37 36.39
CA SER A 728 -8.98 5.20 37.49
C SER A 728 -8.80 6.43 38.37
N ASN A 729 -9.29 7.60 37.94
CA ASN A 729 -9.31 8.84 38.74
C ASN A 729 -10.73 9.17 39.24
N GLY A 730 -11.65 8.20 39.24
CA GLY A 730 -13.01 8.34 39.80
C GLY A 730 -14.02 9.06 38.91
N MET A 731 -13.65 9.38 37.67
CA MET A 731 -14.49 10.08 36.69
C MET A 731 -15.33 9.10 35.88
N PHE A 732 -16.22 8.41 36.60
CA PHE A 732 -17.00 7.31 36.04
C PHE A 732 -17.99 7.76 34.97
N GLU A 733 -18.63 8.92 35.15
CA GLU A 733 -19.59 9.45 34.18
C GLU A 733 -18.92 9.86 32.87
N GLU A 734 -17.81 10.58 32.91
CA GLU A 734 -17.07 10.95 31.68
C GLU A 734 -16.50 9.72 30.98
N ALA A 735 -15.96 8.75 31.73
CA ALA A 735 -15.45 7.50 31.17
C ALA A 735 -16.55 6.72 30.42
N ILE A 736 -17.75 6.65 30.99
CA ILE A 736 -18.89 5.95 30.37
C ILE A 736 -19.37 6.69 29.13
N ASN A 737 -19.55 8.02 29.21
CA ASN A 737 -19.98 8.80 28.06
C ASN A 737 -18.99 8.66 26.88
N MET A 738 -17.69 8.62 27.16
CA MET A 738 -16.66 8.38 26.15
C MET A 738 -16.75 6.95 25.59
N ALA A 739 -16.99 5.92 26.43
CA ALA A 739 -17.18 4.54 25.98
C ALA A 739 -18.45 4.37 25.11
N GLU A 740 -19.54 5.04 25.46
CA GLU A 740 -20.78 5.04 24.68
C GLU A 740 -20.61 5.74 23.33
N THR A 741 -19.95 6.90 23.32
CA THR A 741 -19.61 7.62 22.09
C THR A 741 -18.73 6.75 21.19
N LYS A 742 -17.75 6.04 21.77
CA LYS A 742 -16.90 5.10 21.02
C LYS A 742 -17.72 3.99 20.38
N LEU A 743 -18.62 3.35 21.12
CA LEU A 743 -19.50 2.29 20.58
C LEU A 743 -20.39 2.81 19.47
N LYS A 744 -21.00 3.98 19.66
CA LYS A 744 -21.85 4.64 18.66
C LYS A 744 -21.08 4.92 17.36
N ASN A 745 -19.84 5.38 17.46
CA ASN A 745 -19.01 5.73 16.31
C ASN A 745 -18.33 4.52 15.65
N GLU A 746 -18.27 3.37 16.35
CA GLU A 746 -17.59 2.16 15.88
C GLU A 746 -18.48 0.90 16.07
N PRO A 747 -19.69 0.86 15.50
CA PRO A 747 -20.68 -0.19 15.77
C PRO A 747 -20.27 -1.57 15.25
N PHE A 748 -19.33 -1.63 14.30
CA PHE A 748 -18.79 -2.89 13.76
C PHE A 748 -17.38 -3.22 14.29
N VAL A 749 -17.00 -2.63 15.43
CA VAL A 749 -15.76 -2.93 16.14
C VAL A 749 -16.09 -3.60 17.45
N VAL A 750 -15.84 -4.91 17.54
CA VAL A 750 -16.10 -5.74 18.73
C VAL A 750 -15.49 -5.13 20.00
N GLN A 751 -14.29 -4.56 19.88
CA GLN A 751 -13.59 -3.96 21.02
C GLN A 751 -14.37 -2.82 21.68
N SER A 752 -15.23 -2.09 20.96
CA SER A 752 -16.02 -1.00 21.52
C SER A 752 -17.10 -1.51 22.49
N TYR A 753 -17.70 -2.68 22.20
CA TYR A 753 -18.64 -3.35 23.10
C TYR A 753 -17.92 -3.89 24.35
N ILE A 754 -16.75 -4.50 24.15
CA ILE A 754 -15.92 -5.01 25.26
C ILE A 754 -15.52 -3.88 26.20
N ILE A 755 -15.05 -2.75 25.67
CA ILE A 755 -14.67 -1.59 26.49
C ILE A 755 -15.85 -1.07 27.30
N LYS A 756 -17.04 -0.90 26.69
CA LYS A 756 -18.24 -0.45 27.41
C LYS A 756 -18.62 -1.44 28.52
N ALA A 757 -18.59 -2.74 28.23
CA ALA A 757 -18.96 -3.76 29.21
C ALA A 757 -17.96 -3.86 30.37
N ASP A 758 -16.66 -3.94 30.07
CA ASP A 758 -15.59 -4.06 31.06
C ASP A 758 -15.53 -2.83 31.98
N LEU A 759 -15.67 -1.63 31.41
CA LEU A 759 -15.73 -0.40 32.20
C LEU A 759 -16.89 -0.42 33.20
N ASN A 760 -18.08 -0.75 32.74
CA ASN A 760 -19.27 -0.81 33.59
C ASN A 760 -19.14 -1.90 34.67
N TYR A 761 -18.52 -3.04 34.35
CA TYR A 761 -18.23 -4.09 35.31
C TYR A 761 -17.30 -3.62 36.43
N GLU A 762 -16.17 -2.97 36.10
CA GLU A 762 -15.22 -2.48 37.10
C GLU A 762 -15.85 -1.41 38.01
N ILE A 763 -16.68 -0.51 37.45
CA ILE A 763 -17.41 0.51 38.23
C ILE A 763 -18.44 -0.15 39.15
N ALA A 764 -19.20 -1.13 38.65
CA ALA A 764 -20.16 -1.87 39.46
C ALA A 764 -19.45 -2.60 40.61
N LYS A 765 -18.34 -3.27 40.33
CA LYS A 765 -17.49 -3.94 41.33
C LYS A 765 -17.01 -2.97 42.40
N TYR A 766 -16.52 -1.79 42.02
CA TYR A 766 -16.14 -0.75 42.97
C TYR A 766 -17.29 -0.38 43.93
N TYR A 767 -18.52 -0.17 43.41
CA TYR A 767 -19.67 0.13 44.27
C TYR A 767 -20.09 -1.04 45.16
N PHE A 768 -19.97 -2.28 44.67
CA PHE A 768 -20.23 -3.49 45.46
C PHE A 768 -19.25 -3.64 46.62
N GLU A 769 -17.96 -3.49 46.37
CA GLU A 769 -16.89 -3.56 47.39
C GLU A 769 -17.06 -2.46 48.45
N ASN A 770 -17.53 -1.28 48.05
CA ASN A 770 -17.83 -0.16 48.95
C ASN A 770 -19.24 -0.21 49.59
N ARG A 771 -19.96 -1.34 49.48
CA ARG A 771 -21.31 -1.56 50.06
C ARG A 771 -22.42 -0.61 49.56
N GLN A 772 -22.18 0.06 48.44
CA GLN A 772 -23.11 0.97 47.75
C GLN A 772 -23.87 0.25 46.63
N HIS A 773 -24.46 -0.91 46.94
CA HIS A 773 -25.06 -1.82 45.96
C HIS A 773 -26.12 -1.19 45.06
N GLY A 774 -26.97 -0.30 45.58
CA GLY A 774 -27.96 0.43 44.77
C GLY A 774 -27.35 1.24 43.62
N LYS A 775 -26.16 1.85 43.84
CA LYS A 775 -25.46 2.61 42.81
C LYS A 775 -24.82 1.73 41.73
N ALA A 776 -24.61 0.44 41.99
CA ALA A 776 -24.05 -0.48 41.00
C ALA A 776 -25.06 -0.88 39.91
N ILE A 777 -26.37 -0.79 40.19
CA ILE A 777 -27.44 -1.29 39.30
C ILE A 777 -27.39 -0.68 37.89
N PRO A 778 -27.30 0.65 37.70
CA PRO A 778 -27.28 1.25 36.36
C PRO A 778 -26.10 0.77 35.51
N TYR A 779 -24.93 0.55 36.13
CA TYR A 779 -23.74 0.07 35.41
C TYR A 779 -23.90 -1.39 34.96
N LEU A 780 -24.47 -2.24 35.81
CA LEU A 780 -24.79 -3.62 35.42
C LEU A 780 -25.85 -3.68 34.31
N GLU A 781 -26.84 -2.78 34.32
CA GLU A 781 -27.83 -2.64 33.26
C GLU A 781 -27.19 -2.18 31.94
N ASN A 782 -26.27 -1.22 31.98
CA ASN A 782 -25.49 -0.78 30.81
C ASN A 782 -24.67 -1.90 30.17
N MET A 783 -24.22 -2.87 30.97
CA MET A 783 -23.48 -4.03 30.48
C MET A 783 -24.39 -4.99 29.69
N ILE A 784 -25.62 -5.20 30.15
CA ILE A 784 -26.64 -5.97 29.44
C ILE A 784 -27.05 -5.23 28.15
N GLU A 785 -27.19 -3.90 28.22
CA GLU A 785 -27.49 -3.08 27.05
C GLU A 785 -26.37 -3.16 25.99
N ALA A 786 -25.10 -3.12 26.39
CA ALA A 786 -23.98 -3.30 25.47
C ALA A 786 -24.08 -4.65 24.71
N ARG A 787 -24.50 -5.72 25.40
CA ARG A 787 -24.75 -7.01 24.75
C ARG A 787 -25.90 -6.94 23.75
N LYS A 788 -27.02 -6.33 24.13
CA LYS A 788 -28.17 -6.17 23.24
C LYS A 788 -27.80 -5.39 21.97
N GLN A 789 -27.07 -4.29 22.12
CA GLN A 789 -26.56 -3.48 21.00
C GLN A 789 -25.66 -4.32 20.07
N PHE A 790 -24.82 -5.20 20.63
CA PHE A 790 -23.99 -6.11 19.85
C PHE A 790 -24.83 -7.10 19.03
N ASP A 791 -25.84 -7.71 19.66
CA ASP A 791 -26.73 -8.67 18.99
C ASP A 791 -27.55 -7.98 17.87
N GLU A 792 -28.02 -6.75 18.09
CA GLU A 792 -28.68 -5.91 17.07
C GLU A 792 -27.76 -5.54 15.90
N ALA A 793 -26.49 -5.23 16.17
CA ALA A 793 -25.51 -4.95 15.12
C ALA A 793 -25.21 -6.20 14.31
N ASN A 794 -25.06 -7.36 14.97
CA ASN A 794 -24.81 -8.64 14.32
C ASN A 794 -25.97 -9.13 13.46
N ALA A 795 -27.22 -8.86 13.86
CA ALA A 795 -28.39 -9.23 13.08
C ALA A 795 -28.42 -8.59 11.67
N LYS A 796 -27.66 -7.50 11.47
CA LYS A 796 -27.54 -6.80 10.18
C LYS A 796 -26.43 -7.34 9.28
N LEU A 797 -25.61 -8.29 9.77
CA LEU A 797 -24.41 -8.76 9.08
C LEU A 797 -24.61 -10.16 8.49
N GLU A 798 -24.20 -10.35 7.24
CA GLU A 798 -24.11 -11.68 6.62
C GLU A 798 -23.10 -12.58 7.33
N ILE A 799 -22.02 -11.98 7.84
CA ILE A 799 -20.99 -12.65 8.63
C ILE A 799 -21.00 -12.02 10.03
N PRO A 800 -21.49 -12.73 11.06
CA PRO A 800 -21.60 -12.16 12.40
C PRO A 800 -20.21 -11.94 13.00
N MET A 801 -20.07 -10.83 13.73
CA MET A 801 -18.93 -10.59 14.61
C MET A 801 -18.93 -11.60 15.76
N LYS A 802 -17.74 -11.97 16.25
CA LYS A 802 -17.58 -12.91 17.36
C LYS A 802 -17.11 -12.18 18.61
N LEU A 803 -17.77 -12.46 19.74
CA LEU A 803 -17.30 -12.05 21.06
C LEU A 803 -16.35 -13.10 21.66
N PRO A 804 -15.42 -12.69 22.53
CA PRO A 804 -14.66 -13.60 23.39
C PRO A 804 -15.57 -14.49 24.25
N LYS A 805 -15.13 -15.72 24.54
CA LYS A 805 -15.94 -16.72 25.29
C LYS A 805 -16.33 -16.26 26.70
N ASP A 806 -15.47 -15.50 27.36
CA ASP A 806 -15.68 -14.95 28.71
C ASP A 806 -16.76 -13.86 28.75
N TYR A 807 -17.09 -13.25 27.61
CA TYR A 807 -18.09 -12.18 27.55
C TYR A 807 -19.51 -12.67 27.92
N ASN A 808 -19.89 -13.89 27.54
CA ASN A 808 -21.20 -14.46 27.88
C ASN A 808 -21.36 -14.64 29.39
N MET A 809 -20.30 -15.10 30.06
CA MET A 809 -20.26 -15.28 31.51
C MET A 809 -20.46 -13.95 32.25
N LYS A 810 -19.93 -12.85 31.70
CA LYS A 810 -20.09 -11.51 32.28
C LYS A 810 -21.58 -11.11 32.28
N THR A 811 -22.33 -11.28 31.19
CA THR A 811 -23.75 -10.89 31.13
C THR A 811 -24.62 -11.62 32.18
N GLU A 812 -24.40 -12.92 32.35
CA GLU A 812 -25.08 -13.71 33.39
C GLU A 812 -24.70 -13.25 34.80
N LEU A 813 -23.42 -12.94 35.01
CA LEU A 813 -22.93 -12.39 36.27
C LEU A 813 -23.58 -11.04 36.60
N ALA A 814 -23.75 -10.17 35.60
CA ALA A 814 -24.42 -8.89 35.80
C ALA A 814 -25.89 -9.04 36.22
N GLN A 815 -26.65 -9.96 35.61
CA GLN A 815 -28.03 -10.25 36.01
C GLN A 815 -28.10 -10.74 37.47
N ASN A 816 -27.22 -11.67 37.84
CA ASN A 816 -27.13 -12.18 39.21
C ASN A 816 -26.81 -11.06 40.23
N TRP A 817 -25.88 -10.16 39.90
CA TRP A 817 -25.52 -9.05 40.77
C TRP A 817 -26.64 -8.02 40.89
N ILE A 818 -27.39 -7.73 39.81
CA ILE A 818 -28.57 -6.85 39.88
C ILE A 818 -29.61 -7.40 40.86
N GLU A 819 -29.90 -8.70 40.80
CA GLU A 819 -30.83 -9.33 41.76
C GLU A 819 -30.35 -9.21 43.20
N GLN A 820 -29.07 -9.46 43.44
CA GLN A 820 -28.48 -9.35 44.77
C GLN A 820 -28.54 -7.91 45.29
N ALA A 821 -28.16 -6.93 44.48
CA ALA A 821 -28.26 -5.51 44.84
C ALA A 821 -29.70 -5.12 45.19
N LYS A 822 -30.68 -5.49 44.36
CA LYS A 822 -32.11 -5.21 44.62
C LYS A 822 -32.60 -5.88 45.91
N LYS A 823 -32.17 -7.11 46.20
CA LYS A 823 -32.49 -7.82 47.46
C LYS A 823 -31.89 -7.12 48.68
N ILE A 824 -30.64 -6.64 48.59
CA ILE A 824 -29.95 -5.94 49.68
C ILE A 824 -30.60 -4.57 49.95
N GLU A 825 -30.88 -3.78 48.91
CA GLU A 825 -31.53 -2.48 49.07
C GLU A 825 -32.94 -2.61 49.65
N LYS A 826 -33.71 -3.62 49.21
CA LYS A 826 -35.03 -3.93 49.80
C LYS A 826 -34.98 -4.36 51.27
N ARG A 827 -33.84 -4.89 51.74
CA ARG A 827 -33.61 -5.21 53.15
C ARG A 827 -33.15 -4.00 53.96
N LYS A 828 -32.49 -3.00 53.35
CA LYS A 828 -32.13 -1.73 54.00
C LYS A 828 -33.32 -0.77 54.13
N SER A 829 -34.32 -0.90 53.26
CA SER A 829 -35.55 -0.09 53.28
C SER A 829 -36.64 -0.63 54.22
N LYS A 830 -36.38 -1.76 54.89
CA LYS A 830 -37.22 -2.36 55.93
C LYS A 830 -36.50 -2.21 57.25
#